data_AF-A0AAE3ZAD3-F1
#
_entry.id   AF-A0AAE3ZAD3-F1
#
_cell.length_a   1.000
_cell.length_b   1.000
_cell.length_c   1.000
_cell.angle_alpha   90.00
_cell.angle_beta   90.00
_cell.angle_gamma   90.00
#
_symmetry.space_group_name_H-M   'P 1'
#
loop_
_entity.id
_entity.type
_entity.pdbx_description
1 polymer ?
#
loop_
_entity_poly.entity_id
_entity_poly.type
_entity_poly.pdbx_seq_one_letter_code
_entity_poly.pdbx_strand_id
1 'polypeptide(L)'
;MRTVTSFPHPVKEEEHRWIPLPDGTRLAARIWRPVSSDDDPVPAILEFIPYRKRDLTARRDSIHHPYMAGYGYACLRVDLRGTGDSEGVLTDEYREQEFVDAENVLAWIADQPWCSGRTGMMGISWGGFNALQVAARRPPGLGAIVTASSSDDRYADDVHYMGGCLLSDNLSWASTMFAYNSSPPDPALVGERWREMWHQRLEQSGLWIEEWLRHQRRDAYWEHGSVCENFSDIECAVMAVSGWADGYSNSVFRLMANLHSPRKGLIGPWSHKYPHLGQPGPAIGFLQELVRWWDHWLKDIDNDVMEGPMLYTWMQESMPPSTAYHERPGRWVGEPEWPSPHVQRIDYPLAPNRIQRPGEELESRELRLESPLSVGQFAGKWCSYNAPPDLPYDQREEDGGSLVFDSDILTERCEILGGPVLNLEFAASRPVAMVAVRLSDVDPDGRATRVTYGLLNLTHLHGHDTPEELIPDKRYHVHVQLNGAAQAFPPGHRIRVSLSTSYWPLAWPPPEPTQLTVFTGASSLQLPIRPVGEADELPTPAFGEAEGAEPLHTSQIRPGEQRWTVSRDLVEYESALEVVKDLGVVHFPDIDLEVTRRAYERYRWVGDDFQSVRGEIEWEMGFARDGWRTQTITRTVLDSTTTEFRLHAQLDAYENGQRVSSQNWLREIPRDHV
;
A
#
# COMPACT_ATOMS: atom_id res chain seq x y z
N MET A 1 2.38 -22.54 3.53
CA MET A 1 3.51 -22.20 4.41
C MET A 1 3.67 -23.33 5.42
N ARG A 2 4.89 -23.84 5.56
CA ARG A 2 5.29 -24.88 6.50
C ARG A 2 5.69 -24.26 7.84
N THR A 3 5.14 -24.77 8.93
CA THR A 3 5.54 -24.36 10.28
C THR A 3 6.84 -25.05 10.67
N VAL A 4 7.81 -24.28 11.17
CA VAL A 4 9.10 -24.77 11.69
C VAL A 4 9.08 -24.73 13.21
N THR A 5 9.39 -25.87 13.84
CA THR A 5 9.34 -26.07 15.30
C THR A 5 10.70 -26.36 15.92
N SER A 6 11.76 -26.48 15.10
CA SER A 6 13.13 -26.68 15.54
C SER A 6 14.04 -25.72 14.79
N PHE A 7 14.80 -24.94 15.56
CA PHE A 7 15.72 -23.93 15.03
C PHE A 7 17.17 -24.27 15.43
N PRO A 8 18.18 -23.79 14.67
CA PRO A 8 19.59 -23.93 15.04
C PRO A 8 19.92 -23.34 16.42
N HIS A 9 19.24 -22.27 16.81
CA HIS A 9 19.36 -21.64 18.12
C HIS A 9 18.04 -21.71 18.89
N PRO A 10 18.05 -22.14 20.16
CA PRO A 10 16.88 -21.98 21.03
C PRO A 10 16.60 -20.49 21.22
N VAL A 11 15.33 -20.10 21.08
CA VAL A 11 14.88 -18.71 21.20
C VAL A 11 14.27 -18.50 22.57
N LYS A 12 14.61 -17.37 23.18
CA LYS A 12 13.88 -16.82 24.32
C LYS A 12 13.14 -15.57 23.91
N GLU A 13 12.02 -15.35 24.58
CA GLU A 13 11.14 -14.22 24.36
C GLU A 13 11.03 -13.36 25.61
N GLU A 14 11.12 -12.04 25.43
CA GLU A 14 10.72 -11.03 26.40
C GLU A 14 9.45 -10.36 25.87
N GLU A 15 8.27 -10.77 26.36
CA GLU A 15 6.95 -10.31 25.88
C GLU A 15 6.82 -8.78 25.94
N HIS A 16 7.39 -8.19 27.00
CA HIS A 16 7.38 -6.76 27.21
C HIS A 16 8.69 -6.24 27.79
N ARG A 17 9.27 -5.25 27.11
CA ARG A 17 10.46 -4.52 27.51
C ARG A 17 10.25 -3.03 27.30
N TRP A 18 10.54 -2.22 28.33
CA TRP A 18 10.59 -0.77 28.19
C TRP A 18 11.93 -0.33 27.61
N ILE A 19 11.88 0.48 26.56
CA ILE A 19 13.01 1.20 25.98
C ILE A 19 12.90 2.67 26.41
N PRO A 20 13.76 3.16 27.33
CA PRO A 20 13.78 4.56 27.70
C PRO A 20 14.46 5.39 26.60
N LEU A 21 13.81 6.46 26.17
CA LEU A 21 14.35 7.45 25.24
C LEU A 21 15.01 8.61 26.01
N PRO A 22 15.88 9.40 25.35
CA PRO A 22 16.57 10.52 26.00
C PRO A 22 15.65 11.59 26.60
N ASP A 23 14.45 11.77 26.05
CA ASP A 23 13.44 12.72 26.54
C ASP A 23 12.64 12.20 27.76
N GLY A 24 12.93 10.98 28.22
CA GLY A 24 12.25 10.32 29.33
C GLY A 24 11.02 9.50 28.94
N THR A 25 10.59 9.55 27.68
CA THR A 25 9.50 8.72 27.15
C THR A 25 9.94 7.27 27.08
N ARG A 26 9.04 6.34 27.38
CA ARG A 26 9.31 4.90 27.27
C ARG A 26 8.48 4.27 26.16
N LEU A 27 9.18 3.56 25.28
CA LEU A 27 8.54 2.76 24.23
C LEU A 27 8.44 1.29 24.65
N ALA A 28 7.35 0.65 24.27
CA ALA A 28 7.06 -0.74 24.54
C ALA A 28 7.61 -1.62 23.41
N ALA A 29 8.42 -2.61 23.78
CA ALA A 29 9.03 -3.55 22.86
C ALA A 29 8.69 -5.00 23.23
N ARG A 30 8.65 -5.87 22.22
CA ARG A 30 8.71 -7.33 22.37
C ARG A 30 9.98 -7.81 21.68
N ILE A 31 10.72 -8.69 22.36
CA ILE A 31 12.06 -9.10 21.92
C ILE A 31 12.12 -10.62 21.81
N TRP A 32 12.61 -11.11 20.69
CA TRP A 32 12.97 -12.52 20.48
C TRP A 32 14.45 -12.59 20.20
N ARG A 33 15.19 -13.42 20.93
CA ARG A 33 16.65 -13.56 20.71
C ARG A 33 17.15 -14.96 21.07
N PRO A 34 18.27 -15.41 20.48
CA PRO A 34 18.93 -16.64 20.89
C PRO A 34 19.20 -16.65 22.40
N VAL A 35 19.02 -17.81 23.04
CA VAL A 35 19.42 -17.98 24.44
C VAL A 35 20.92 -17.74 24.61
N SER A 36 21.73 -18.16 23.64
CA SER A 36 23.19 -17.95 23.63
C SER A 36 23.60 -16.49 23.55
N SER A 37 22.69 -15.57 23.21
CA SER A 37 23.03 -14.16 23.03
C SER A 37 23.41 -13.45 24.34
N ASP A 38 23.24 -14.07 25.50
CA ASP A 38 23.74 -13.52 26.77
C ASP A 38 25.27 -13.58 26.87
N ASP A 39 25.88 -14.56 26.20
CA ASP A 39 27.33 -14.79 26.20
C ASP A 39 27.96 -14.46 24.83
N ASP A 40 27.21 -14.68 23.73
CA ASP A 40 27.63 -14.47 22.34
C ASP A 40 26.72 -13.44 21.65
N PRO A 41 27.04 -12.12 21.72
CA PRO A 41 26.18 -11.07 21.18
C PRO A 41 25.91 -11.24 19.67
N VAL A 42 24.67 -10.96 19.25
CA VAL A 42 24.21 -11.14 17.86
C VAL A 42 23.75 -9.82 17.23
N PRO A 43 23.73 -9.68 15.90
CA PRO A 43 23.08 -8.55 15.27
C PRO A 43 21.58 -8.50 15.56
N ALA A 44 21.00 -7.31 15.49
CA ALA A 44 19.60 -7.09 15.80
C ALA A 44 18.78 -6.57 14.62
N ILE A 45 17.49 -6.89 14.57
CA ILE A 45 16.56 -6.50 13.51
C ILE A 45 15.36 -5.80 14.17
N LEU A 46 15.08 -4.57 13.75
CA LEU A 46 14.00 -3.73 14.27
C LEU A 46 12.83 -3.65 13.29
N GLU A 47 11.61 -3.89 13.78
CA GLU A 47 10.34 -3.49 13.15
C GLU A 47 9.60 -2.47 14.02
N PHE A 48 9.48 -1.23 13.52
CA PHE A 48 8.95 -0.07 14.23
C PHE A 48 7.67 0.45 13.56
N ILE A 49 6.50 0.08 14.06
CA ILE A 49 5.18 0.40 13.47
C ILE A 49 4.09 0.65 14.54
N PRO A 50 3.02 1.41 14.22
CA PRO A 50 2.00 1.85 15.18
C PRO A 50 0.91 0.80 15.46
N TYR A 51 1.14 -0.47 15.12
CA TYR A 51 0.08 -1.49 15.01
C TYR A 51 0.04 -2.50 16.16
N ARG A 52 0.42 -2.08 17.38
CA ARG A 52 0.22 -2.81 18.64
C ARG A 52 0.87 -4.21 18.68
N LYS A 53 2.04 -4.32 19.31
CA LYS A 53 2.84 -5.55 19.42
C LYS A 53 2.16 -6.72 20.15
N ARG A 54 1.16 -6.42 21.00
CA ARG A 54 0.57 -7.37 21.95
C ARG A 54 -0.72 -8.03 21.43
N ASP A 55 -1.39 -7.42 20.47
CA ASP A 55 -2.68 -7.89 19.95
C ASP A 55 -2.75 -7.86 18.41
N LEU A 56 -3.08 -6.73 17.78
CA LEU A 56 -3.44 -6.60 16.37
C LEU A 56 -2.48 -7.34 15.43
N THR A 57 -1.20 -7.00 15.52
CA THR A 57 -0.14 -7.59 14.68
C THR A 57 0.59 -8.75 15.35
N ALA A 58 0.31 -9.04 16.62
CA ALA A 58 1.04 -10.03 17.42
C ALA A 58 1.07 -11.43 16.77
N ARG A 59 -0.04 -11.85 16.15
CA ARG A 59 -0.09 -13.15 15.45
C ARG A 59 0.83 -13.19 14.22
N ARG A 60 0.92 -12.11 13.46
CA ARG A 60 1.89 -12.00 12.34
C ARG A 60 3.31 -11.99 12.89
N ASP A 61 3.55 -11.16 13.91
CA ASP A 61 4.88 -10.92 14.47
C ASP A 61 5.50 -12.21 15.03
N SER A 62 4.66 -13.08 15.61
CA SER A 62 5.07 -14.41 16.12
C SER A 62 5.53 -15.40 15.04
N ILE A 63 5.30 -15.11 13.75
CA ILE A 63 5.69 -15.99 12.65
C ILE A 63 7.13 -15.68 12.21
N HIS A 64 7.45 -14.41 11.96
CA HIS A 64 8.73 -14.04 11.35
C HIS A 64 9.82 -13.67 12.36
N HIS A 65 9.51 -12.99 13.46
CA HIS A 65 10.55 -12.59 14.43
C HIS A 65 11.18 -13.80 15.15
N PRO A 66 10.41 -14.79 15.67
CA PRO A 66 11.02 -15.97 16.28
C PRO A 66 11.78 -16.82 15.28
N TYR A 67 11.35 -16.85 14.01
CA TYR A 67 12.05 -17.54 12.94
C TYR A 67 13.46 -16.96 12.78
N MET A 68 13.58 -15.65 12.52
CA MET A 68 14.88 -14.98 12.39
C MET A 68 15.70 -15.11 13.68
N ALA A 69 15.08 -15.01 14.86
CA ALA A 69 15.78 -15.22 16.12
C ALA A 69 16.37 -16.63 16.24
N GLY A 70 15.67 -17.65 15.75
CA GLY A 70 16.14 -19.03 15.67
C GLY A 70 17.37 -19.23 14.77
N TYR A 71 17.66 -18.27 13.88
CA TYR A 71 18.83 -18.22 13.00
C TYR A 71 19.89 -17.20 13.46
N GLY A 72 19.87 -16.82 14.74
CA GLY A 72 20.97 -16.07 15.35
C GLY A 72 20.85 -14.55 15.24
N TYR A 73 19.64 -14.00 15.42
CA TYR A 73 19.36 -12.56 15.44
C TYR A 73 18.57 -12.14 16.68
N ALA A 74 18.77 -10.95 17.19
CA ALA A 74 17.85 -10.35 18.14
C ALA A 74 16.77 -9.56 17.38
N CYS A 75 15.52 -10.00 17.42
CA CYS A 75 14.42 -9.37 16.69
C CYS A 75 13.56 -8.55 17.66
N LEU A 76 13.30 -7.28 17.31
CA LEU A 76 12.55 -6.35 18.14
C LEU A 76 11.36 -5.80 17.38
N ARG A 77 10.18 -5.98 17.97
CA ARG A 77 8.95 -5.31 17.56
C ARG A 77 8.62 -4.21 18.56
N VAL A 78 8.66 -2.95 18.13
CA VAL A 78 8.52 -1.78 19.00
C VAL A 78 7.30 -0.93 18.62
N ASP A 79 6.38 -0.73 19.54
CA ASP A 79 5.24 0.17 19.33
C ASP A 79 5.74 1.62 19.27
N LEU A 80 5.32 2.36 18.23
CA LEU A 80 5.61 3.79 18.12
C LEU A 80 5.11 4.56 19.32
N ARG A 81 5.74 5.70 19.61
CA ARG A 81 5.26 6.69 20.57
C ARG A 81 3.76 6.92 20.38
N GLY A 82 3.01 6.85 21.47
CA GLY A 82 1.57 7.05 21.49
C GLY A 82 0.71 5.91 20.95
N THR A 83 1.30 4.76 20.64
CA THR A 83 0.57 3.59 20.14
C THR A 83 0.82 2.36 21.00
N GLY A 84 -0.10 1.40 20.95
CA GLY A 84 -0.05 0.20 21.80
C GLY A 84 0.19 0.58 23.26
N ASP A 85 1.26 0.03 23.84
CA ASP A 85 1.65 0.28 25.23
C ASP A 85 2.66 1.41 25.40
N SER A 86 3.19 1.99 24.32
CA SER A 86 4.18 3.08 24.37
C SER A 86 3.61 4.38 24.91
N GLU A 87 4.42 5.14 25.65
CA GLU A 87 4.05 6.47 26.15
C GLU A 87 3.92 7.51 25.01
N GLY A 88 3.28 8.64 25.30
CA GLY A 88 3.14 9.77 24.37
C GLY A 88 1.87 9.73 23.52
N VAL A 89 1.88 10.48 22.42
CA VAL A 89 0.77 10.65 21.48
C VAL A 89 1.32 10.65 20.05
N LEU A 90 0.67 9.91 19.15
CA LEU A 90 0.93 9.96 17.71
C LEU A 90 -0.05 10.95 17.06
N THR A 91 0.49 11.94 16.36
CA THR A 91 -0.30 13.08 15.84
C THR A 91 -0.35 13.17 14.32
N ASP A 92 0.46 12.37 13.64
CA ASP A 92 0.47 12.21 12.18
C ASP A 92 1.41 11.05 11.79
N GLU A 93 1.55 10.79 10.50
CA GLU A 93 2.47 9.81 9.93
C GLU A 93 3.86 10.39 9.58
N TYR A 94 4.90 9.60 9.91
CA TYR A 94 6.30 9.82 9.52
C TYR A 94 6.81 11.23 9.86
N ARG A 95 6.52 11.67 11.09
CA ARG A 95 7.00 12.95 11.62
C ARG A 95 8.47 12.84 12.02
N GLU A 96 9.18 13.96 12.06
CA GLU A 96 10.57 14.01 12.55
C GLU A 96 10.76 13.31 13.91
N GLN A 97 9.80 13.41 14.82
CA GLN A 97 9.86 12.72 16.12
C GLN A 97 9.91 11.19 15.98
N GLU A 98 9.20 10.62 15.01
CA GLU A 98 9.22 9.18 14.74
C GLU A 98 10.62 8.73 14.27
N PHE A 99 11.27 9.54 13.41
CA PHE A 99 12.62 9.25 12.94
C PHE A 99 13.65 9.34 14.08
N VAL A 100 13.57 10.39 14.90
CA VAL A 100 14.42 10.55 16.08
C VAL A 100 14.20 9.43 17.09
N ASP A 101 12.96 8.99 17.30
CA ASP A 101 12.67 7.84 18.16
C ASP A 101 13.29 6.56 17.60
N ALA A 102 13.20 6.32 16.28
CA ALA A 102 13.82 5.17 15.63
C ALA A 102 15.36 5.17 15.77
N GLU A 103 16.00 6.31 15.55
CA GLU A 103 17.46 6.49 15.75
C GLU A 103 17.87 6.16 17.20
N ASN A 104 17.10 6.66 18.18
CA ASN A 104 17.35 6.38 19.59
C ASN A 104 17.11 4.91 19.95
N VAL A 105 16.11 4.26 19.37
CA VAL A 105 15.86 2.82 19.57
C VAL A 105 17.00 2.01 18.97
N LEU A 106 17.48 2.32 17.77
CA LEU A 106 18.62 1.65 17.15
C LEU A 106 19.90 1.81 18.00
N ALA A 107 20.16 3.01 18.51
CA ALA A 107 21.29 3.25 19.41
C ALA A 107 21.15 2.45 20.71
N TRP A 108 19.96 2.44 21.31
CA TRP A 108 19.68 1.65 22.52
C TRP A 108 19.90 0.16 22.28
N ILE A 109 19.45 -0.37 21.13
CA ILE A 109 19.65 -1.77 20.72
C ILE A 109 21.15 -2.07 20.60
N ALA A 110 21.90 -1.23 19.90
CA ALA A 110 23.34 -1.42 19.69
C ALA A 110 24.13 -1.44 21.00
N ASP A 111 23.68 -0.71 22.03
CA ASP A 111 24.29 -0.66 23.36
C ASP A 111 23.94 -1.84 24.27
N GLN A 112 23.02 -2.73 23.87
CA GLN A 112 22.65 -3.87 24.70
C GLN A 112 23.75 -4.94 24.72
N PRO A 113 24.00 -5.59 25.87
CA PRO A 113 25.08 -6.58 26.00
C PRO A 113 24.86 -7.83 25.12
N TRP A 114 23.63 -8.06 24.67
CA TRP A 114 23.29 -9.16 23.75
C TRP A 114 23.37 -8.77 22.28
N CYS A 115 23.65 -7.51 21.96
CA CYS A 115 23.77 -7.01 20.60
C CYS A 115 25.23 -6.88 20.19
N SER A 116 25.55 -7.24 18.95
CA SER A 116 26.90 -7.07 18.37
C SER A 116 27.23 -5.61 18.01
N GLY A 117 26.28 -4.69 18.17
CA GLY A 117 26.35 -3.31 17.69
C GLY A 117 25.90 -3.11 16.23
N ARG A 118 25.65 -4.20 15.48
CA ARG A 118 25.09 -4.15 14.12
C ARG A 118 23.57 -4.32 14.14
N THR A 119 22.89 -3.48 13.39
CA THR A 119 21.43 -3.46 13.30
C THR A 119 20.95 -3.52 11.85
N GLY A 120 19.77 -4.08 11.66
CA GLY A 120 18.97 -3.98 10.44
C GLY A 120 17.56 -3.49 10.77
N MET A 121 16.86 -2.98 9.77
CA MET A 121 15.44 -2.64 9.89
C MET A 121 14.62 -3.39 8.86
N MET A 122 13.41 -3.78 9.24
CA MET A 122 12.44 -4.32 8.30
C MET A 122 11.03 -3.87 8.64
N GLY A 123 10.17 -3.93 7.63
CA GLY A 123 8.76 -3.74 7.84
C GLY A 123 7.97 -3.84 6.55
N ILE A 124 6.66 -3.92 6.71
CA ILE A 124 5.68 -3.82 5.62
C ILE A 124 4.82 -2.58 5.82
N SER A 125 4.39 -1.94 4.73
CA SER A 125 3.58 -0.72 4.81
C SER A 125 4.35 0.36 5.54
N TRP A 126 3.76 0.99 6.55
CA TRP A 126 4.43 1.90 7.48
C TRP A 126 5.81 1.47 7.93
N GLY A 127 6.03 0.19 8.23
CA GLY A 127 7.36 -0.28 8.63
C GLY A 127 8.36 -0.29 7.48
N GLY A 128 7.89 -0.51 6.25
CA GLY A 128 8.69 -0.39 5.04
C GLY A 128 9.05 1.07 4.73
N PHE A 129 8.09 2.00 4.88
CA PHE A 129 8.33 3.44 4.80
C PHE A 129 9.33 3.90 5.85
N ASN A 130 9.06 3.58 7.12
CA ASN A 130 9.90 3.96 8.25
C ASN A 130 11.33 3.43 8.11
N ALA A 131 11.51 2.16 7.72
CA ALA A 131 12.84 1.60 7.47
C ALA A 131 13.60 2.34 6.35
N LEU A 132 12.91 2.69 5.27
CA LEU A 132 13.49 3.42 4.13
C LEU A 132 13.86 4.86 4.51
N GLN A 133 12.97 5.55 5.21
CA GLN A 133 13.15 6.93 5.68
C GLN A 133 14.26 7.04 6.72
N VAL A 134 14.31 6.11 7.68
CA VAL A 134 15.37 6.07 8.69
C VAL A 134 16.71 5.70 8.06
N ALA A 135 16.75 4.83 7.05
CA ALA A 135 17.98 4.53 6.31
C ALA A 135 18.58 5.77 5.64
N ALA A 136 17.75 6.67 5.10
CA ALA A 136 18.21 7.93 4.52
C ALA A 136 18.88 8.87 5.56
N ARG A 137 18.63 8.66 6.85
CA ARG A 137 19.27 9.42 7.94
C ARG A 137 20.58 8.83 8.42
N ARG A 138 20.96 7.66 7.89
CA ARG A 138 22.25 6.99 8.13
C ARG A 138 22.57 6.77 9.62
N PRO A 139 21.65 6.22 10.44
CA PRO A 139 21.93 5.96 11.84
C PRO A 139 23.13 5.00 11.99
N PRO A 140 24.02 5.23 12.97
CA PRO A 140 25.14 4.35 13.22
C PRO A 140 24.71 2.90 13.47
N GLY A 141 25.43 1.95 12.88
CA GLY A 141 25.19 0.52 13.06
C GLY A 141 24.17 -0.10 12.11
N LEU A 142 23.39 0.69 11.36
CA LEU A 142 22.41 0.19 10.40
C LEU A 142 23.10 -0.31 9.12
N GLY A 143 23.21 -1.63 8.99
CA GLY A 143 23.93 -2.28 7.88
C GLY A 143 23.07 -2.60 6.66
N ALA A 144 21.79 -2.91 6.86
CA ALA A 144 20.86 -3.24 5.79
C ALA A 144 19.40 -3.06 6.20
N ILE A 145 18.53 -2.87 5.21
CA ILE A 145 17.07 -2.84 5.40
C ILE A 145 16.33 -3.76 4.45
N VAL A 146 15.12 -4.15 4.84
CA VAL A 146 14.11 -4.76 3.97
C VAL A 146 12.86 -3.88 4.02
N THR A 147 12.55 -3.25 2.89
CA THR A 147 11.43 -2.34 2.72
C THR A 147 10.34 -3.02 1.90
N ALA A 148 9.26 -3.47 2.55
CA ALA A 148 8.18 -4.22 1.91
C ALA A 148 6.92 -3.36 1.75
N SER A 149 6.31 -3.38 0.56
CA SER A 149 5.06 -2.70 0.23
C SER A 149 4.98 -1.27 0.78
N SER A 150 5.94 -0.45 0.42
CA SER A 150 6.06 0.96 0.84
C SER A 150 6.49 1.83 -0.33
N SER A 151 6.41 3.15 -0.19
CA SER A 151 6.78 4.10 -1.23
C SER A 151 8.02 4.93 -0.87
N ASP A 152 8.72 5.39 -1.91
CA ASP A 152 9.73 6.44 -1.86
C ASP A 152 9.16 7.85 -2.07
N ASP A 153 7.88 7.97 -2.47
CA ASP A 153 7.17 9.23 -2.71
C ASP A 153 5.83 9.23 -1.96
N ARG A 154 5.71 10.08 -0.93
CA ARG A 154 4.51 10.19 -0.08
C ARG A 154 3.32 10.89 -0.74
N TYR A 155 3.53 11.59 -1.86
CA TYR A 155 2.45 12.28 -2.56
C TYR A 155 1.92 11.45 -3.72
N ALA A 156 2.76 11.17 -4.73
CA ALA A 156 2.28 10.72 -6.03
C ALA A 156 2.03 9.19 -6.11
N ASP A 157 2.46 8.43 -5.11
CA ASP A 157 2.40 6.97 -5.07
C ASP A 157 2.19 6.48 -3.62
N ASP A 158 1.16 7.01 -2.97
CA ASP A 158 0.73 6.61 -1.62
C ASP A 158 -0.80 6.63 -1.51
N VAL A 159 -1.36 6.19 -0.38
CA VAL A 159 -2.81 6.15 -0.11
C VAL A 159 -3.49 7.51 -0.25
N HIS A 160 -2.72 8.61 -0.29
CA HIS A 160 -3.24 9.97 -0.35
C HIS A 160 -3.60 10.40 -1.77
N TYR A 161 -2.61 10.42 -2.67
CA TYR A 161 -2.77 10.87 -4.04
C TYR A 161 -2.10 9.90 -5.03
N MET A 162 -2.64 9.86 -6.24
CA MET A 162 -2.05 9.15 -7.38
C MET A 162 -2.15 10.05 -8.60
N GLY A 163 -1.01 10.48 -9.14
CA GLY A 163 -0.97 11.44 -10.25
C GLY A 163 -1.72 12.74 -9.96
N GLY A 164 -1.72 13.21 -8.70
CA GLY A 164 -2.46 14.40 -8.27
C GLY A 164 -3.98 14.21 -8.10
N CYS A 165 -4.52 13.00 -8.30
CA CYS A 165 -5.89 12.67 -7.95
C CYS A 165 -5.97 12.25 -6.48
N LEU A 166 -6.93 12.78 -5.72
CA LEU A 166 -7.21 12.35 -4.34
C LEU A 166 -7.81 10.93 -4.36
N LEU A 167 -7.15 9.98 -3.71
CA LEU A 167 -7.65 8.62 -3.58
C LEU A 167 -8.68 8.53 -2.44
N SER A 168 -9.70 7.68 -2.60
CA SER A 168 -10.61 7.38 -1.48
C SER A 168 -9.95 6.56 -0.37
N ASP A 169 -8.79 5.95 -0.65
CA ASP A 169 -7.92 5.34 0.36
C ASP A 169 -7.36 6.39 1.33
N ASN A 170 -7.31 7.68 0.97
CA ASN A 170 -6.98 8.77 1.90
C ASN A 170 -7.99 8.81 3.07
N LEU A 171 -9.30 8.80 2.73
CA LEU A 171 -10.38 8.71 3.72
C LEU A 171 -10.32 7.38 4.49
N SER A 172 -10.14 6.26 3.79
CA SER A 172 -10.10 4.92 4.41
C SER A 172 -8.96 4.76 5.40
N TRP A 173 -7.77 5.20 5.03
CA TRP A 173 -6.57 5.14 5.84
C TRP A 173 -6.67 6.08 7.04
N ALA A 174 -7.10 7.33 6.83
CA ALA A 174 -7.28 8.27 7.93
C ALA A 174 -8.28 7.76 8.96
N SER A 175 -9.40 7.18 8.54
CA SER A 175 -10.39 6.59 9.45
C SER A 175 -9.84 5.37 10.18
N THR A 176 -8.97 4.57 9.54
CA THR A 176 -8.27 3.46 10.19
C THR A 176 -7.35 3.96 11.31
N MET A 177 -6.53 4.97 11.03
CA MET A 177 -5.64 5.54 12.04
C MET A 177 -6.40 6.29 13.13
N PHE A 178 -7.51 6.96 12.79
CA PHE A 178 -8.38 7.59 13.78
C PHE A 178 -8.95 6.57 14.78
N ALA A 179 -9.36 5.39 14.30
CA ALA A 179 -9.78 4.28 15.15
C ALA A 179 -8.63 3.71 15.97
N TYR A 180 -7.46 3.48 15.36
CA TYR A 180 -6.32 2.84 16.03
C TYR A 180 -5.73 3.73 17.14
N ASN A 181 -5.54 5.02 16.86
CA ASN A 181 -5.00 5.99 17.82
C ASN A 181 -5.93 6.23 19.00
N SER A 182 -7.22 5.96 18.84
CA SER A 182 -8.20 6.03 19.93
C SER A 182 -8.15 4.83 20.89
N SER A 183 -7.31 3.81 20.62
CA SER A 183 -7.22 2.59 21.44
C SER A 183 -6.39 2.80 22.72
N PRO A 184 -6.81 2.22 23.87
CA PRO A 184 -6.06 2.33 25.13
C PRO A 184 -4.78 1.48 25.13
N PRO A 185 -3.76 1.84 25.93
CA PRO A 185 -2.71 0.89 26.32
C PRO A 185 -3.28 -0.19 27.24
N ASP A 186 -2.59 -1.33 27.37
CA ASP A 186 -3.03 -2.43 28.21
C ASP A 186 -2.74 -2.15 29.71
N PRO A 187 -3.78 -2.14 30.58
CA PRO A 187 -3.62 -1.92 32.02
C PRO A 187 -2.68 -2.91 32.73
N ALA A 188 -2.53 -4.13 32.24
CA ALA A 188 -1.62 -5.12 32.83
C ALA A 188 -0.15 -4.76 32.66
N LEU A 189 0.19 -3.93 31.66
CA LEU A 189 1.58 -3.51 31.41
C LEU A 189 1.87 -2.10 31.93
N VAL A 190 0.93 -1.17 31.77
CA VAL A 190 1.16 0.24 32.15
C VAL A 190 0.57 0.62 33.51
N GLY A 191 -0.17 -0.28 34.15
CA GLY A 191 -0.80 -0.09 35.46
C GLY A 191 -1.84 1.04 35.44
N GLU A 192 -2.06 1.68 36.58
CA GLU A 192 -3.09 2.73 36.78
C GLU A 192 -2.97 3.93 35.82
N ARG A 193 -1.81 4.12 35.16
CA ARG A 193 -1.59 5.19 34.17
C ARG A 193 -2.31 4.93 32.84
N TRP A 194 -2.83 3.72 32.60
CA TRP A 194 -3.48 3.38 31.34
C TRP A 194 -4.60 4.37 30.97
N ARG A 195 -5.36 4.81 31.98
CA ARG A 195 -6.49 5.74 31.80
C ARG A 195 -5.99 7.13 31.43
N GLU A 196 -4.98 7.65 32.14
CA GLU A 196 -4.34 8.93 31.81
C GLU A 196 -3.82 8.93 30.36
N MET A 197 -3.05 7.90 30.00
CA MET A 197 -2.48 7.75 28.65
C MET A 197 -3.57 7.64 27.59
N TRP A 198 -4.62 6.87 27.84
CA TRP A 198 -5.73 6.71 26.91
C TRP A 198 -6.46 8.03 26.68
N HIS A 199 -6.87 8.73 27.76
CA HIS A 199 -7.53 10.03 27.65
C HIS A 199 -6.65 11.06 26.94
N GLN A 200 -5.34 11.07 27.21
CA GLN A 200 -4.41 11.93 26.49
C GLN A 200 -4.42 11.66 24.98
N ARG A 201 -4.39 10.39 24.55
CA ARG A 201 -4.44 10.03 23.13
C ARG A 201 -5.77 10.43 22.49
N LEU A 202 -6.89 10.18 23.17
CA LEU A 202 -8.22 10.59 22.69
C LEU A 202 -8.25 12.10 22.43
N GLU A 203 -7.70 12.92 23.32
CA GLU A 203 -7.74 14.38 23.23
C GLU A 203 -6.70 14.98 22.27
N GLN A 204 -5.52 14.36 22.13
CA GLN A 204 -4.35 15.00 21.51
C GLN A 204 -3.92 14.40 20.17
N SER A 205 -4.42 13.22 19.76
CA SER A 205 -4.02 12.61 18.48
C SER A 205 -4.50 13.40 17.25
N GLY A 206 -5.61 14.15 17.40
CA GLY A 206 -6.16 14.99 16.33
C GLY A 206 -6.91 14.19 15.25
N LEU A 207 -7.17 14.86 14.12
CA LEU A 207 -7.90 14.32 12.98
C LEU A 207 -7.05 14.48 11.71
N TRP A 208 -6.29 13.44 11.35
CA TRP A 208 -5.21 13.55 10.37
C TRP A 208 -5.69 13.89 8.95
N ILE A 209 -6.86 13.39 8.56
CA ILE A 209 -7.48 13.72 7.26
C ILE A 209 -7.69 15.23 7.07
N GLU A 210 -7.88 15.99 8.15
CA GLU A 210 -7.97 17.44 8.05
C GLU A 210 -6.66 18.04 7.51
N GLU A 211 -5.51 17.58 8.02
CA GLU A 211 -4.19 18.05 7.58
C GLU A 211 -3.90 17.60 6.15
N TRP A 212 -4.16 16.32 5.84
CA TRP A 212 -3.90 15.76 4.51
C TRP A 212 -4.73 16.43 3.40
N LEU A 213 -5.97 16.82 3.71
CA LEU A 213 -6.82 17.57 2.77
C LEU A 213 -6.41 19.04 2.63
N ARG A 214 -5.62 19.60 3.56
CA ARG A 214 -5.02 20.94 3.40
C ARG A 214 -3.80 20.92 2.49
N HIS A 215 -3.12 19.79 2.40
CA HIS A 215 -1.96 19.57 1.53
C HIS A 215 -2.36 18.88 0.20
N GLN A 216 -3.17 19.57 -0.61
CA GLN A 216 -3.62 19.05 -1.92
C GLN A 216 -2.56 19.10 -3.02
N ARG A 217 -1.47 19.85 -2.82
CA ARG A 217 -0.31 19.92 -3.71
C ARG A 217 0.86 19.14 -3.12
N ARG A 218 1.84 18.78 -3.94
CA ARG A 218 3.12 18.24 -3.46
C ARG A 218 3.98 19.38 -2.90
N ASP A 219 3.75 19.74 -1.64
CA ASP A 219 4.51 20.76 -0.92
C ASP A 219 5.48 20.13 0.11
N ALA A 220 6.08 20.99 0.93
CA ALA A 220 7.05 20.60 1.95
C ALA A 220 6.55 19.53 2.94
N TYR A 221 5.23 19.41 3.13
CA TYR A 221 4.65 18.36 3.97
C TYR A 221 4.91 16.97 3.37
N TRP A 222 4.69 16.81 2.07
CA TRP A 222 4.90 15.53 1.39
C TRP A 222 6.35 15.26 1.02
N GLU A 223 7.12 16.32 0.74
CA GLU A 223 8.59 16.20 0.56
C GLU A 223 9.24 15.61 1.82
N HIS A 224 8.75 15.96 3.01
CA HIS A 224 9.25 15.41 4.27
C HIS A 224 9.03 13.90 4.35
N GLY A 225 10.13 13.14 4.39
CA GLY A 225 10.08 11.68 4.44
C GLY A 225 9.87 11.01 3.08
N SER A 226 9.82 11.77 1.98
CA SER A 226 9.95 11.20 0.63
C SER A 226 11.42 10.95 0.33
N VAL A 227 11.79 9.70 0.12
CA VAL A 227 13.19 9.32 -0.19
C VAL A 227 13.56 9.63 -1.63
N CYS A 228 12.58 9.80 -2.51
CA CYS A 228 12.80 10.21 -3.89
C CYS A 228 13.45 11.60 -4.03
N GLU A 229 13.46 12.42 -2.97
CA GLU A 229 14.19 13.68 -2.91
C GLU A 229 15.71 13.49 -3.09
N ASN A 230 16.26 12.42 -2.50
CA ASN A 230 17.68 12.11 -2.62
C ASN A 230 17.99 10.64 -2.27
N PHE A 231 18.00 9.78 -3.29
CA PHE A 231 18.37 8.37 -3.12
C PHE A 231 19.81 8.14 -2.63
N SER A 232 20.72 9.12 -2.79
CA SER A 232 22.11 9.03 -2.30
C SER A 232 22.21 9.16 -0.77
N ASP A 233 21.10 9.47 -0.09
CA ASP A 233 21.05 9.48 1.35
C ASP A 233 21.03 8.09 1.98
N ILE A 234 20.72 7.06 1.20
CA ILE A 234 20.77 5.67 1.65
C ILE A 234 22.10 5.03 1.24
N GLU A 235 22.90 4.67 2.23
CA GLU A 235 24.20 4.01 2.05
C GLU A 235 24.16 2.51 2.39
N CYS A 236 23.24 2.10 3.27
CA CYS A 236 23.08 0.69 3.65
C CYS A 236 22.45 -0.13 2.52
N ALA A 237 22.58 -1.46 2.60
CA ALA A 237 21.98 -2.34 1.60
C ALA A 237 20.45 -2.35 1.69
N VAL A 238 19.75 -2.42 0.54
CA VAL A 238 18.28 -2.37 0.47
C VAL A 238 17.72 -3.58 -0.28
N MET A 239 16.85 -4.35 0.37
CA MET A 239 15.95 -5.28 -0.32
C MET A 239 14.54 -4.66 -0.40
N ALA A 240 14.10 -4.30 -1.61
CA ALA A 240 12.78 -3.73 -1.87
C ALA A 240 11.81 -4.83 -2.34
N VAL A 241 10.66 -4.95 -1.69
CA VAL A 241 9.71 -6.06 -1.90
C VAL A 241 8.29 -5.53 -2.07
N SER A 242 7.53 -6.03 -3.04
CA SER A 242 6.09 -5.73 -3.15
C SER A 242 5.37 -6.85 -3.93
N GLY A 243 4.12 -6.65 -4.31
CA GLY A 243 3.34 -7.58 -5.13
C GLY A 243 2.45 -6.88 -6.15
N TRP A 244 2.04 -7.58 -7.20
CA TRP A 244 1.25 -6.98 -8.28
C TRP A 244 -0.17 -6.57 -7.89
N ALA A 245 -0.73 -7.16 -6.84
CA ALA A 245 -2.02 -6.76 -6.29
C ALA A 245 -1.87 -5.70 -5.18
N ASP A 246 -0.64 -5.32 -4.84
CA ASP A 246 -0.32 -4.30 -3.85
C ASP A 246 -0.29 -2.89 -4.46
N GLY A 247 -0.64 -1.88 -3.66
CA GLY A 247 -0.64 -0.47 -4.10
C GLY A 247 0.75 0.12 -4.33
N TYR A 248 1.81 -0.50 -3.79
CA TYR A 248 3.16 0.07 -3.70
C TYR A 248 4.20 -0.59 -4.63
N SER A 249 3.78 -1.37 -5.61
CA SER A 249 4.71 -2.10 -6.50
C SER A 249 5.64 -1.20 -7.33
N ASN A 250 5.20 0.04 -7.61
CA ASN A 250 5.96 1.00 -8.40
C ASN A 250 7.27 1.43 -7.73
N SER A 251 7.31 1.52 -6.40
CA SER A 251 8.49 1.98 -5.65
C SER A 251 9.68 1.05 -5.84
N VAL A 252 9.45 -0.26 -5.97
CA VAL A 252 10.51 -1.25 -6.21
C VAL A 252 11.29 -0.88 -7.48
N PHE A 253 10.58 -0.52 -8.56
CA PHE A 253 11.22 -0.08 -9.79
C PHE A 253 11.99 1.23 -9.63
N ARG A 254 11.45 2.22 -8.92
CA ARG A 254 12.13 3.50 -8.68
C ARG A 254 13.38 3.33 -7.82
N LEU A 255 13.32 2.51 -6.77
CA LEU A 255 14.46 2.19 -5.91
C LEU A 255 15.54 1.42 -6.67
N MET A 256 15.18 0.43 -7.49
CA MET A 256 16.15 -0.33 -8.31
C MET A 256 16.76 0.51 -9.44
N ALA A 257 16.09 1.57 -9.90
CA ALA A 257 16.67 2.50 -10.85
C ALA A 257 17.65 3.50 -10.17
N ASN A 258 17.28 4.07 -9.02
CA ASN A 258 17.91 5.30 -8.53
C ASN A 258 18.85 5.19 -7.32
N LEU A 259 18.71 4.17 -6.46
CA LEU A 259 19.71 3.89 -5.41
C LEU A 259 21.13 3.65 -5.98
N HIS A 260 22.14 3.89 -5.15
CA HIS A 260 23.53 3.54 -5.50
C HIS A 260 24.14 2.52 -4.54
N SER A 261 23.48 2.30 -3.40
CA SER A 261 23.84 1.25 -2.46
C SER A 261 23.53 -0.15 -3.01
N PRO A 262 24.12 -1.22 -2.42
CA PRO A 262 23.78 -2.58 -2.77
C PRO A 262 22.27 -2.84 -2.63
N ARG A 263 21.65 -3.39 -3.67
CA ARG A 263 20.20 -3.48 -3.73
C ARG A 263 19.68 -4.70 -4.48
N LYS A 264 18.52 -5.21 -4.04
CA LYS A 264 17.74 -6.25 -4.70
C LYS A 264 16.26 -5.88 -4.69
N GLY A 265 15.54 -6.25 -5.75
CA GLY A 265 14.11 -6.05 -5.91
C GLY A 265 13.36 -7.38 -6.02
N LEU A 266 12.17 -7.45 -5.46
CA LEU A 266 11.31 -8.63 -5.52
C LEU A 266 9.84 -8.21 -5.67
N ILE A 267 9.19 -8.64 -6.76
CA ILE A 267 7.75 -8.39 -6.97
C ILE A 267 7.04 -9.71 -7.28
N GLY A 268 6.19 -10.18 -6.36
CA GLY A 268 5.37 -11.37 -6.56
C GLY A 268 3.93 -11.06 -7.01
N PRO A 269 3.04 -12.06 -7.07
CA PRO A 269 1.61 -11.83 -7.37
C PRO A 269 0.80 -11.32 -6.18
N TRP A 270 1.45 -11.04 -5.06
CA TRP A 270 0.79 -10.86 -3.76
C TRP A 270 0.03 -9.53 -3.67
N SER A 271 -0.96 -9.52 -2.79
CA SER A 271 -1.56 -8.32 -2.22
C SER A 271 -0.60 -7.66 -1.22
N HIS A 272 -1.07 -6.70 -0.43
CA HIS A 272 -0.35 -6.05 0.67
C HIS A 272 0.01 -7.02 1.83
N LYS A 273 0.93 -7.95 1.57
CA LYS A 273 1.36 -9.02 2.48
C LYS A 273 2.84 -9.35 2.27
N TYR A 274 3.48 -9.82 3.35
CA TYR A 274 4.81 -10.40 3.22
C TYR A 274 4.78 -11.65 2.31
N PRO A 275 5.83 -11.90 1.50
CA PRO A 275 5.81 -12.97 0.50
C PRO A 275 5.62 -14.41 1.04
N HIS A 276 6.05 -14.71 2.28
CA HIS A 276 5.81 -16.02 2.91
C HIS A 276 4.35 -16.24 3.35
N LEU A 277 3.58 -15.15 3.48
CA LEU A 277 2.13 -15.13 3.70
C LEU A 277 1.37 -14.76 2.41
N GLY A 278 2.08 -14.72 1.28
CA GLY A 278 1.65 -14.13 0.03
C GLY A 278 0.34 -14.73 -0.49
N GLN A 279 -0.63 -13.87 -0.69
CA GLN A 279 -1.91 -14.18 -1.34
C GLN A 279 -2.27 -13.01 -2.26
N PRO A 280 -2.71 -13.24 -3.50
CA PRO A 280 -2.73 -14.52 -4.20
C PRO A 280 -1.35 -15.19 -4.26
N GLY A 281 -1.32 -16.53 -4.23
CA GLY A 281 -0.07 -17.29 -4.31
C GLY A 281 0.60 -17.25 -5.69
N PRO A 282 1.79 -17.84 -5.82
CA PRO A 282 2.44 -18.67 -4.79
C PRO A 282 3.10 -17.85 -3.68
N ALA A 283 2.99 -18.32 -2.44
CA ALA A 283 3.85 -17.87 -1.34
C ALA A 283 5.23 -18.52 -1.49
N ILE A 284 6.28 -17.80 -1.10
CA ILE A 284 7.68 -18.24 -1.26
C ILE A 284 8.44 -18.33 0.07
N GLY A 285 9.58 -19.00 0.06
CA GLY A 285 10.56 -19.07 1.15
C GLY A 285 11.25 -17.74 1.46
N PHE A 286 10.47 -16.72 1.80
CA PHE A 286 10.99 -15.37 2.02
C PHE A 286 11.79 -15.21 3.30
N LEU A 287 11.39 -15.90 4.38
CA LEU A 287 12.15 -15.80 5.63
C LEU A 287 13.55 -16.42 5.49
N GLN A 288 13.70 -17.41 4.60
CA GLN A 288 15.00 -17.96 4.23
C GLN A 288 15.84 -16.91 3.49
N GLU A 289 15.26 -16.18 2.53
CA GLU A 289 15.95 -15.08 1.85
C GLU A 289 16.31 -13.94 2.81
N LEU A 290 15.44 -13.64 3.79
CA LEU A 290 15.76 -12.68 4.84
C LEU A 290 16.98 -13.13 5.66
N VAL A 291 17.01 -14.37 6.13
CA VAL A 291 18.17 -14.89 6.87
C VAL A 291 19.45 -14.80 6.03
N ARG A 292 19.42 -15.17 4.75
CA ARG A 292 20.57 -15.02 3.85
C ARG A 292 21.01 -13.56 3.70
N TRP A 293 20.05 -12.65 3.51
CA TRP A 293 20.30 -11.22 3.41
C TRP A 293 20.97 -10.66 4.67
N TRP A 294 20.43 -11.01 5.83
CA TRP A 294 20.99 -10.59 7.11
C TRP A 294 22.35 -11.23 7.40
N ASP A 295 22.57 -12.49 7.01
CA ASP A 295 23.83 -13.20 7.23
C ASP A 295 24.95 -12.48 6.47
N HIS A 296 24.68 -12.05 5.25
CA HIS A 296 25.61 -11.29 4.43
C HIS A 296 25.89 -9.91 5.02
N TRP A 297 24.85 -9.11 5.27
CA TRP A 297 25.04 -7.69 5.61
C TRP A 297 25.27 -7.40 7.08
N LEU A 298 24.93 -8.33 7.99
CA LEU A 298 25.05 -8.12 9.43
C LEU A 298 26.03 -9.10 10.11
N LYS A 299 26.43 -10.18 9.43
CA LYS A 299 27.43 -11.15 9.94
C LYS A 299 28.64 -11.34 9.01
N ASP A 300 28.69 -10.64 7.88
CA ASP A 300 29.75 -10.74 6.85
C ASP A 300 29.94 -12.18 6.33
N ILE A 301 28.86 -12.96 6.26
CA ILE A 301 28.87 -14.33 5.72
C ILE A 301 28.69 -14.27 4.20
N ASP A 302 29.65 -14.83 3.47
CA ASP A 302 29.53 -15.01 2.03
C ASP A 302 28.60 -16.19 1.71
N ASN A 303 27.45 -15.90 1.10
CA ASN A 303 26.35 -16.85 0.89
C ASN A 303 25.57 -16.60 -0.42
N ASP A 304 26.23 -15.95 -1.37
CA ASP A 304 25.75 -15.69 -2.73
C ASP A 304 24.40 -14.92 -2.80
N VAL A 305 23.95 -14.25 -1.72
CA VAL A 305 22.68 -13.51 -1.73
C VAL A 305 22.66 -12.37 -2.75
N MET A 306 23.85 -11.85 -3.08
CA MET A 306 24.03 -10.82 -4.11
C MET A 306 24.19 -11.40 -5.52
N GLU A 307 24.43 -12.70 -5.67
CA GLU A 307 24.45 -13.35 -6.98
C GLU A 307 23.04 -13.42 -7.61
N GLY A 308 22.99 -13.65 -8.92
CA GLY A 308 21.75 -13.65 -9.70
C GLY A 308 21.15 -12.25 -9.96
N PRO A 309 19.94 -12.18 -10.52
CA PRO A 309 19.27 -10.94 -10.92
C PRO A 309 19.17 -9.87 -9.83
N MET A 310 19.24 -8.60 -10.24
CA MET A 310 18.92 -7.46 -9.37
C MET A 310 17.44 -7.46 -9.01
N LEU A 311 16.56 -7.72 -9.98
CA LEU A 311 15.11 -7.71 -9.80
C LEU A 311 14.52 -9.08 -10.15
N TYR A 312 13.88 -9.71 -9.17
CA TYR A 312 13.03 -10.89 -9.37
C TYR A 312 11.58 -10.46 -9.49
N THR A 313 10.87 -10.99 -10.48
CA THR A 313 9.48 -10.62 -10.69
C THR A 313 8.62 -11.77 -11.20
N TRP A 314 7.36 -11.83 -10.75
CA TRP A 314 6.41 -12.86 -11.15
C TRP A 314 5.70 -12.45 -12.44
N MET A 315 6.08 -13.03 -13.57
CA MET A 315 5.37 -12.86 -14.84
C MET A 315 4.04 -13.60 -14.79
N GLN A 316 2.94 -12.85 -14.70
CA GLN A 316 1.60 -13.42 -14.59
C GLN A 316 1.10 -13.96 -15.92
N GLU A 317 0.42 -15.11 -15.88
CA GLU A 317 -0.39 -15.57 -17.01
C GLU A 317 -1.77 -14.89 -17.04
N SER A 318 -2.44 -14.97 -18.19
CA SER A 318 -3.83 -14.56 -18.32
C SER A 318 -4.75 -15.40 -17.44
N MET A 319 -5.75 -14.74 -16.85
CA MET A 319 -6.79 -15.35 -16.04
C MET A 319 -8.10 -14.57 -16.24
N PRO A 320 -9.27 -15.23 -16.16
CA PRO A 320 -10.56 -14.56 -16.16
C PRO A 320 -10.68 -13.57 -14.99
N PRO A 321 -11.45 -12.49 -15.15
CA PRO A 321 -11.63 -11.49 -14.10
C PRO A 321 -12.29 -12.11 -12.87
N SER A 322 -11.73 -11.82 -11.70
CA SER A 322 -12.22 -12.23 -10.41
C SER A 322 -11.83 -11.20 -9.37
N THR A 323 -12.74 -10.93 -8.44
CA THR A 323 -12.50 -10.02 -7.31
C THR A 323 -11.67 -10.67 -6.19
N ALA A 324 -11.25 -11.92 -6.38
CA ALA A 324 -10.35 -12.64 -5.50
C ALA A 324 -9.63 -13.76 -6.26
N TYR A 325 -8.35 -13.96 -5.99
CA TYR A 325 -7.60 -15.13 -6.45
C TYR A 325 -6.93 -15.82 -5.27
N HIS A 326 -7.02 -17.15 -5.22
CA HIS A 326 -6.20 -17.93 -4.29
C HIS A 326 -4.75 -18.03 -4.79
N GLU A 327 -4.58 -18.17 -6.10
CA GLU A 327 -3.30 -18.30 -6.78
C GLU A 327 -3.34 -17.56 -8.12
N ARG A 328 -2.23 -16.93 -8.50
CA ARG A 328 -2.03 -16.33 -9.81
C ARG A 328 -0.99 -17.15 -10.57
N PRO A 329 -1.41 -17.92 -11.59
CA PRO A 329 -0.48 -18.65 -12.44
C PRO A 329 0.54 -17.72 -13.08
N GLY A 330 1.75 -18.22 -13.30
CA GLY A 330 2.87 -17.42 -13.76
C GLY A 330 4.19 -18.14 -13.56
N ARG A 331 5.27 -17.38 -13.71
CA ARG A 331 6.63 -17.84 -13.47
C ARG A 331 7.51 -16.70 -12.97
N TRP A 332 8.56 -17.03 -12.24
CA TRP A 332 9.59 -16.06 -11.91
C TRP A 332 10.42 -15.73 -13.15
N VAL A 333 10.69 -14.45 -13.36
CA VAL A 333 11.66 -13.92 -14.34
C VAL A 333 12.62 -12.98 -13.61
N GLY A 334 13.84 -12.85 -14.13
CA GLY A 334 14.92 -12.10 -13.50
C GLY A 334 15.49 -11.04 -14.43
N GLU A 335 15.71 -9.84 -13.90
CA GLU A 335 16.41 -8.76 -14.61
C GLU A 335 17.76 -8.44 -13.96
N PRO A 336 18.85 -8.39 -14.75
CA PRO A 336 20.20 -8.19 -14.23
C PRO A 336 20.40 -6.79 -13.63
N GLU A 337 19.69 -5.80 -14.18
CA GLU A 337 19.66 -4.42 -13.72
C GLU A 337 18.29 -3.79 -14.01
N TRP A 338 18.02 -2.63 -13.42
CA TRP A 338 16.84 -1.84 -13.73
C TRP A 338 17.20 -0.37 -13.97
N PRO A 339 16.71 0.29 -15.04
CA PRO A 339 15.88 -0.24 -16.13
C PRO A 339 16.52 -1.41 -16.87
N SER A 340 15.72 -2.44 -17.20
CA SER A 340 16.26 -3.68 -17.77
C SER A 340 16.70 -3.51 -19.23
N PRO A 341 17.85 -4.09 -19.63
CA PRO A 341 18.26 -4.15 -21.04
C PRO A 341 17.37 -5.07 -21.90
N HIS A 342 16.60 -5.97 -21.27
CA HIS A 342 15.67 -6.86 -21.96
C HIS A 342 14.32 -6.21 -22.27
N VAL A 343 14.02 -5.03 -21.71
CA VAL A 343 12.73 -4.36 -21.89
C VAL A 343 12.84 -3.29 -22.97
N GLN A 344 12.01 -3.41 -24.00
CA GLN A 344 11.90 -2.46 -25.12
C GLN A 344 10.62 -1.65 -24.99
N ARG A 345 10.74 -0.32 -24.99
CA ARG A 345 9.57 0.58 -25.05
C ARG A 345 9.16 0.78 -26.49
N ILE A 346 7.95 0.34 -26.84
CA ILE A 346 7.40 0.41 -28.20
C ILE A 346 6.14 1.27 -28.18
N ASP A 347 6.09 2.29 -29.04
CA ASP A 347 4.94 3.18 -29.21
C ASP A 347 3.92 2.61 -30.21
N TYR A 348 2.68 2.46 -29.76
CA TYR A 348 1.53 2.02 -30.54
C TYR A 348 0.56 3.19 -30.73
N PRO A 349 0.47 3.79 -31.93
CA PRO A 349 -0.43 4.91 -32.18
C PRO A 349 -1.90 4.54 -31.94
N LEU A 350 -2.69 5.48 -31.44
CA LEU A 350 -4.13 5.30 -31.32
C LEU A 350 -4.84 5.80 -32.58
N ALA A 351 -5.72 4.97 -33.13
CA ALA A 351 -6.70 5.28 -34.17
C ALA A 351 -8.12 5.19 -33.58
N PRO A 352 -9.18 5.55 -34.31
CA PRO A 352 -10.55 5.47 -33.81
C PRO A 352 -10.93 4.07 -33.28
N ASN A 353 -10.93 3.93 -31.95
CA ASN A 353 -11.20 2.68 -31.22
C ASN A 353 -10.21 1.53 -31.48
N ARG A 354 -9.01 1.82 -32.03
CA ARG A 354 -7.99 0.82 -32.34
C ARG A 354 -6.60 1.26 -31.86
N ILE A 355 -5.84 0.31 -31.32
CA ILE A 355 -4.40 0.44 -31.08
C ILE A 355 -3.70 -0.06 -32.35
N GLN A 356 -3.05 0.84 -33.09
CA GLN A 356 -2.39 0.53 -34.35
C GLN A 356 -1.01 -0.09 -34.12
N ARG A 357 -0.58 -0.94 -35.05
CA ARG A 357 0.79 -1.46 -35.05
C ARG A 357 1.77 -0.35 -35.45
N PRO A 358 3.02 -0.37 -34.94
CA PRO A 358 4.04 0.58 -35.37
C PRO A 358 4.25 0.53 -36.89
N GLY A 359 4.27 1.71 -37.53
CA GLY A 359 4.50 1.83 -38.98
C GLY A 359 3.27 1.71 -39.87
N GLU A 360 2.07 1.47 -39.31
CA GLU A 360 0.81 1.59 -40.07
C GLU A 360 0.49 3.06 -40.41
N GLU A 361 -0.35 3.27 -41.43
CA GLU A 361 -0.84 4.61 -41.77
C GLU A 361 -1.72 5.16 -40.64
N LEU A 362 -1.40 6.36 -40.16
CA LEU A 362 -2.06 6.97 -39.01
C LEU A 362 -3.45 7.49 -39.40
N GLU A 363 -4.47 7.02 -38.68
CA GLU A 363 -5.81 7.59 -38.76
C GLU A 363 -6.05 8.57 -37.61
N SER A 364 -6.25 9.85 -37.96
CA SER A 364 -6.52 10.91 -36.99
C SER A 364 -7.99 11.32 -36.96
N ARG A 365 -8.56 11.37 -35.77
CA ARG A 365 -9.94 11.77 -35.49
C ARG A 365 -10.04 12.36 -34.09
N GLU A 366 -10.99 13.26 -33.92
CA GLU A 366 -11.41 13.75 -32.60
C GLU A 366 -12.47 12.80 -32.03
N LEU A 367 -12.18 12.23 -30.87
CA LEU A 367 -13.12 11.40 -30.10
C LEU A 367 -13.50 12.14 -28.82
N ARG A 368 -14.77 12.08 -28.42
CA ARG A 368 -15.27 12.75 -27.22
C ARG A 368 -15.61 11.73 -26.15
N LEU A 369 -15.31 12.08 -24.91
CA LEU A 369 -15.51 11.23 -23.74
C LEU A 369 -16.00 12.08 -22.57
N GLU A 370 -17.09 11.66 -21.95
CA GLU A 370 -17.59 12.19 -20.69
C GLU A 370 -18.15 11.00 -19.90
N SER A 371 -17.39 10.56 -18.89
CA SER A 371 -17.71 9.36 -18.12
C SER A 371 -18.73 9.66 -17.02
N PRO A 372 -19.75 8.81 -16.83
CA PRO A 372 -20.66 8.93 -15.69
C PRO A 372 -19.93 8.62 -14.38
N LEU A 373 -20.46 9.10 -13.24
CA LEU A 373 -19.90 8.79 -11.91
C LEU A 373 -19.94 7.30 -11.55
N SER A 374 -20.67 6.50 -12.33
CA SER A 374 -20.74 5.05 -12.14
C SER A 374 -19.44 4.32 -12.53
N VAL A 375 -18.57 4.94 -13.33
CA VAL A 375 -17.27 4.39 -13.72
C VAL A 375 -16.31 4.46 -12.52
N GLY A 376 -15.84 3.30 -12.08
CA GLY A 376 -15.00 3.09 -10.90
C GLY A 376 -15.63 2.17 -9.85
N GLN A 377 -16.93 1.87 -9.92
CA GLN A 377 -17.61 0.94 -9.01
C GLN A 377 -16.97 -0.44 -8.92
N PHE A 378 -16.41 -0.92 -10.03
CA PHE A 378 -15.79 -2.24 -10.18
C PHE A 378 -14.27 -2.16 -10.30
N ALA A 379 -13.68 -1.04 -9.85
CA ALA A 379 -12.23 -0.82 -9.83
C ALA A 379 -11.49 -1.64 -8.79
N GLY A 380 -12.16 -2.25 -7.80
CA GLY A 380 -11.49 -2.79 -6.61
C GLY A 380 -10.89 -1.69 -5.73
N LYS A 381 -10.12 -2.07 -4.70
CA LYS A 381 -9.32 -1.10 -3.93
C LYS A 381 -8.10 -0.64 -4.74
N TRP A 382 -7.58 0.55 -4.42
CA TRP A 382 -6.25 0.98 -4.85
C TRP A 382 -5.17 0.01 -4.35
N CYS A 383 -5.23 -0.37 -3.06
CA CYS A 383 -4.38 -1.39 -2.45
C CYS A 383 -5.21 -2.58 -1.97
N SER A 384 -4.97 -3.79 -2.51
CA SER A 384 -5.61 -5.00 -2.00
C SER A 384 -4.92 -5.46 -0.72
N TYR A 385 -5.72 -5.75 0.31
CA TYR A 385 -5.25 -6.33 1.56
C TYR A 385 -5.55 -7.85 1.61
N ASN A 386 -5.98 -8.41 0.47
CA ASN A 386 -6.56 -9.75 0.37
C ASN A 386 -7.66 -9.93 1.44
N ALA A 387 -8.53 -8.92 1.51
CA ALA A 387 -9.79 -8.93 2.24
C ALA A 387 -10.92 -9.00 1.20
N PRO A 388 -11.08 -10.15 0.52
CA PRO A 388 -11.91 -10.26 -0.65
C PRO A 388 -13.35 -9.79 -0.37
N PRO A 389 -14.05 -9.24 -1.37
CA PRO A 389 -13.67 -9.10 -2.79
C PRO A 389 -13.00 -7.73 -3.14
N ASP A 390 -11.69 -7.55 -2.87
CA ASP A 390 -11.00 -6.25 -2.99
C ASP A 390 -10.19 -6.05 -4.29
N LEU A 391 -10.18 -7.02 -5.21
CA LEU A 391 -9.61 -6.90 -6.55
C LEU A 391 -10.65 -6.42 -7.59
N PRO A 392 -10.22 -5.84 -8.73
CA PRO A 392 -11.14 -5.40 -9.78
C PRO A 392 -12.00 -6.55 -10.33
N TYR A 393 -13.27 -6.24 -10.62
CA TYR A 393 -14.16 -7.17 -11.31
C TYR A 393 -13.97 -7.10 -12.84
N ASP A 394 -14.84 -7.76 -13.61
CA ASP A 394 -14.82 -7.73 -15.07
C ASP A 394 -14.99 -6.30 -15.59
N GLN A 395 -14.00 -5.82 -16.35
CA GLN A 395 -13.97 -4.42 -16.81
C GLN A 395 -14.99 -4.12 -17.91
N ARG A 396 -15.73 -5.11 -18.42
CA ARG A 396 -16.89 -4.84 -19.28
C ARG A 396 -17.95 -3.97 -18.61
N GLU A 397 -18.12 -4.10 -17.29
CA GLU A 397 -19.05 -3.28 -16.50
C GLU A 397 -18.65 -1.79 -16.49
N GLU A 398 -17.39 -1.54 -16.78
CA GLU A 398 -16.77 -0.24 -16.70
C GLU A 398 -16.54 0.39 -18.08
N ASP A 399 -16.28 -0.44 -19.10
CA ASP A 399 -16.00 -0.01 -20.47
C ASP A 399 -17.18 0.74 -21.10
N GLY A 400 -18.41 0.50 -20.64
CA GLY A 400 -19.61 1.18 -21.12
C GLY A 400 -19.65 2.70 -20.86
N GLY A 401 -18.85 3.20 -19.92
CA GLY A 401 -18.68 4.63 -19.64
C GLY A 401 -17.34 5.20 -20.10
N SER A 402 -16.60 4.47 -20.94
CA SER A 402 -15.23 4.78 -21.34
C SER A 402 -15.05 4.88 -22.85
N LEU A 403 -13.95 5.54 -23.24
CA LEU A 403 -13.44 5.47 -24.60
C LEU A 403 -12.45 4.30 -24.70
N VAL A 404 -12.75 3.33 -25.56
CA VAL A 404 -12.04 2.05 -25.62
C VAL A 404 -11.23 1.94 -26.91
N PHE A 405 -9.98 1.50 -26.79
CA PHE A 405 -9.08 1.19 -27.90
C PHE A 405 -8.59 -0.25 -27.79
N ASP A 406 -8.82 -1.05 -28.82
CA ASP A 406 -8.37 -2.45 -28.86
C ASP A 406 -7.21 -2.64 -29.84
N SER A 407 -6.24 -3.46 -29.48
CA SER A 407 -5.30 -4.03 -30.44
C SER A 407 -6.03 -4.95 -31.42
N ASP A 408 -5.37 -5.31 -32.53
CA ASP A 408 -5.77 -6.50 -33.27
C ASP A 408 -5.70 -7.74 -32.37
N ILE A 409 -6.36 -8.83 -32.79
CA ILE A 409 -6.18 -10.13 -32.13
C ILE A 409 -4.69 -10.48 -32.19
N LEU A 410 -4.11 -10.77 -31.03
CA LEU A 410 -2.72 -11.19 -30.92
C LEU A 410 -2.54 -12.53 -31.63
N THR A 411 -1.63 -12.57 -32.61
CA THR A 411 -1.27 -13.81 -33.30
C THR A 411 -0.18 -14.59 -32.58
N GLU A 412 0.52 -13.93 -31.67
CA GLU A 412 1.62 -14.47 -30.88
C GLU A 412 1.52 -13.97 -29.43
N ARG A 413 2.27 -14.61 -28.53
CA ARG A 413 2.33 -14.20 -27.13
C ARG A 413 3.05 -12.85 -27.02
N CYS A 414 2.49 -11.94 -26.24
CA CYS A 414 3.07 -10.64 -25.94
C CYS A 414 3.32 -10.55 -24.43
N GLU A 415 4.53 -10.21 -24.00
CA GLU A 415 4.84 -9.99 -22.57
C GLU A 415 5.24 -8.54 -22.34
N ILE A 416 4.73 -7.96 -21.25
CA ILE A 416 5.16 -6.65 -20.76
C ILE A 416 5.84 -6.80 -19.40
N LEU A 417 6.86 -5.98 -19.14
CA LEU A 417 7.46 -5.82 -17.82
C LEU A 417 7.80 -4.35 -17.57
N GLY A 418 7.14 -3.74 -16.60
CA GLY A 418 7.28 -2.33 -16.24
C GLY A 418 5.95 -1.57 -16.39
N GLY A 419 6.00 -0.25 -16.26
CA GLY A 419 4.81 0.61 -16.34
C GLY A 419 4.53 1.11 -17.77
N PRO A 420 3.39 0.74 -18.39
CA PRO A 420 2.94 1.35 -19.65
C PRO A 420 2.73 2.86 -19.51
N VAL A 421 2.84 3.59 -20.63
CA VAL A 421 2.61 5.03 -20.67
C VAL A 421 1.62 5.36 -21.78
N LEU A 422 0.58 6.13 -21.47
CA LEU A 422 -0.27 6.72 -22.48
C LEU A 422 0.24 8.13 -22.80
N ASN A 423 0.72 8.34 -24.02
CA ASN A 423 0.98 9.66 -24.59
C ASN A 423 -0.35 10.18 -25.15
N LEU A 424 -0.92 11.21 -24.53
CA LEU A 424 -2.26 11.69 -24.82
C LEU A 424 -2.22 13.14 -25.30
N GLU A 425 -2.69 13.38 -26.53
CA GLU A 425 -3.11 14.72 -26.94
C GLU A 425 -4.61 14.87 -26.67
N PHE A 426 -4.98 15.90 -25.89
CA PHE A 426 -6.36 16.12 -25.47
C PHE A 426 -6.73 17.60 -25.38
N ALA A 427 -8.03 17.86 -25.29
CA ALA A 427 -8.60 19.12 -24.82
C ALA A 427 -9.69 18.81 -23.79
N ALA A 428 -9.86 19.66 -22.78
CA ALA A 428 -10.87 19.50 -21.73
C ALA A 428 -11.90 20.64 -21.79
N SER A 429 -13.17 20.35 -21.54
CA SER A 429 -14.23 21.37 -21.51
C SER A 429 -14.24 22.21 -20.22
N ARG A 430 -13.46 21.82 -19.21
CA ARG A 430 -13.41 22.45 -17.87
C ARG A 430 -11.98 22.72 -17.40
N PRO A 431 -11.78 23.68 -16.48
CA PRO A 431 -10.46 24.01 -15.95
C PRO A 431 -9.82 22.95 -15.06
N VAL A 432 -10.63 22.13 -14.38
CA VAL A 432 -10.19 21.00 -13.56
C VAL A 432 -10.74 19.73 -14.20
N ALA A 433 -9.85 18.80 -14.50
CA ALA A 433 -10.17 17.57 -15.21
C ALA A 433 -9.26 16.45 -14.75
N MET A 434 -9.73 15.20 -14.84
CA MET A 434 -8.89 14.02 -14.63
C MET A 434 -9.01 13.07 -15.82
N VAL A 435 -8.02 12.19 -15.95
CA VAL A 435 -8.12 11.01 -16.81
C VAL A 435 -7.71 9.77 -16.02
N ALA A 436 -8.54 8.74 -16.10
CA ALA A 436 -8.19 7.39 -15.67
C ALA A 436 -7.94 6.53 -16.91
N VAL A 437 -6.83 5.80 -16.91
CA VAL A 437 -6.41 4.93 -18.01
C VAL A 437 -6.29 3.52 -17.48
N ARG A 438 -6.98 2.57 -18.11
CA ARG A 438 -6.91 1.15 -17.74
C ARG A 438 -6.35 0.36 -18.89
N LEU A 439 -5.45 -0.57 -18.58
CA LEU A 439 -4.96 -1.56 -19.53
C LEU A 439 -5.48 -2.93 -19.12
N SER A 440 -6.14 -3.61 -20.05
CA SER A 440 -6.82 -4.88 -19.80
C SER A 440 -6.40 -5.95 -20.81
N ASP A 441 -6.36 -7.19 -20.34
CA ASP A 441 -6.30 -8.39 -21.17
C ASP A 441 -7.73 -8.82 -21.52
N VAL A 442 -8.05 -8.87 -22.82
CA VAL A 442 -9.38 -9.23 -23.32
C VAL A 442 -9.35 -10.64 -23.91
N ASP A 443 -10.08 -11.53 -23.28
CA ASP A 443 -10.26 -12.94 -23.68
C ASP A 443 -11.03 -13.05 -25.02
N PRO A 444 -10.84 -14.12 -25.80
CA PRO A 444 -11.64 -14.42 -26.99
C PRO A 444 -13.15 -14.40 -26.77
N ASP A 445 -13.63 -14.67 -25.56
CA ASP A 445 -15.05 -14.58 -25.19
C ASP A 445 -15.53 -13.16 -24.79
N GLY A 446 -14.59 -12.20 -24.77
CA GLY A 446 -14.81 -10.79 -24.52
C GLY A 446 -14.67 -10.35 -23.06
N ARG A 447 -14.45 -11.25 -22.10
CA ARG A 447 -14.13 -10.85 -20.71
C ARG A 447 -12.89 -9.98 -20.67
N ALA A 448 -12.92 -8.92 -19.86
CA ALA A 448 -11.81 -7.98 -19.73
C ALA A 448 -11.24 -8.02 -18.30
N THR A 449 -10.02 -8.52 -18.16
CA THR A 449 -9.28 -8.54 -16.89
C THR A 449 -8.36 -7.32 -16.83
N ARG A 450 -8.54 -6.47 -15.81
CA ARG A 450 -7.63 -5.32 -15.60
C ARG A 450 -6.23 -5.81 -15.25
N VAL A 451 -5.24 -5.42 -16.04
CA VAL A 451 -3.82 -5.74 -15.81
C VAL A 451 -3.16 -4.63 -15.00
N THR A 452 -3.37 -3.38 -15.40
CA THR A 452 -2.86 -2.21 -14.69
C THR A 452 -3.72 -0.98 -15.00
N TYR A 453 -3.50 0.11 -14.29
CA TYR A 453 -4.15 1.40 -14.53
C TYR A 453 -3.25 2.56 -14.10
N GLY A 454 -3.63 3.76 -14.51
CA GLY A 454 -2.99 5.02 -14.18
C GLY A 454 -4.04 6.10 -13.99
N LEU A 455 -3.75 7.05 -13.11
CA LEU A 455 -4.57 8.23 -12.87
C LEU A 455 -3.73 9.47 -13.08
N LEU A 456 -4.36 10.51 -13.62
CA LEU A 456 -3.74 11.82 -13.67
C LEU A 456 -4.79 12.91 -13.54
N ASN A 457 -4.56 13.79 -12.57
CA ASN A 457 -5.21 15.07 -12.50
C ASN A 457 -4.55 16.01 -13.52
N LEU A 458 -5.32 16.40 -14.53
CA LEU A 458 -4.83 17.13 -15.69
C LEU A 458 -4.51 18.60 -15.38
N THR A 459 -4.66 19.07 -14.15
CA THR A 459 -4.08 20.36 -13.71
C THR A 459 -2.60 20.22 -13.36
N HIS A 460 -2.10 19.00 -13.15
CA HIS A 460 -0.72 18.72 -12.75
C HIS A 460 0.20 18.39 -13.96
N LEU A 461 -0.15 18.86 -15.17
CA LEU A 461 0.61 18.59 -16.42
C LEU A 461 2.09 18.95 -16.34
N HIS A 462 2.42 19.93 -15.50
CA HIS A 462 3.75 20.53 -15.41
C HIS A 462 4.42 20.32 -14.05
N GLY A 463 3.81 19.51 -13.16
CA GLY A 463 4.32 19.26 -11.81
C GLY A 463 3.20 19.10 -10.79
N HIS A 464 3.52 18.46 -9.65
CA HIS A 464 2.57 18.27 -8.56
C HIS A 464 2.58 19.38 -7.49
N ASP A 465 3.64 20.17 -7.47
CA ASP A 465 3.90 21.31 -6.57
C ASP A 465 3.15 22.58 -7.01
N THR A 466 3.12 22.83 -8.32
CA THR A 466 2.45 24.01 -8.90
C THR A 466 1.42 23.61 -9.97
N PRO A 467 0.30 22.96 -9.60
CA PRO A 467 -0.78 22.69 -10.55
C PRO A 467 -1.38 23.99 -11.10
N GLU A 468 -1.82 23.94 -12.36
CA GLU A 468 -2.42 25.06 -13.07
C GLU A 468 -3.77 24.63 -13.68
N GLU A 469 -4.74 25.54 -13.66
CA GLU A 469 -6.01 25.32 -14.34
C GLU A 469 -5.82 25.18 -15.86
N LEU A 470 -6.59 24.27 -16.44
CA LEU A 470 -6.69 24.15 -17.89
C LEU A 470 -7.50 25.33 -18.46
N ILE A 471 -7.03 25.87 -19.58
CA ILE A 471 -7.87 26.69 -20.46
C ILE A 471 -8.82 25.74 -21.21
N PRO A 472 -10.15 25.89 -21.08
CA PRO A 472 -11.11 25.05 -21.80
C PRO A 472 -10.88 25.02 -23.31
N ASP A 473 -11.06 23.86 -23.90
CA ASP A 473 -10.94 23.55 -25.34
C ASP A 473 -9.55 23.81 -25.95
N LYS A 474 -8.56 24.25 -25.16
CA LYS A 474 -7.15 24.28 -25.59
C LYS A 474 -6.61 22.86 -25.68
N ARG A 475 -5.78 22.61 -26.69
CA ARG A 475 -5.06 21.35 -26.86
C ARG A 475 -3.82 21.28 -25.97
N TYR A 476 -3.64 20.15 -25.31
CA TYR A 476 -2.52 19.81 -24.45
C TYR A 476 -1.96 18.45 -24.83
N HIS A 477 -0.71 18.19 -24.44
CA HIS A 477 -0.08 16.88 -24.51
C HIS A 477 0.37 16.46 -23.12
N VAL A 478 0.18 15.18 -22.78
CA VAL A 478 0.53 14.64 -21.47
C VAL A 478 0.99 13.19 -21.55
N HIS A 479 1.81 12.79 -20.58
CA HIS A 479 2.19 11.40 -20.34
C HIS A 479 1.44 10.89 -19.10
N VAL A 480 0.55 9.93 -19.28
CA VAL A 480 -0.10 9.24 -18.17
C VAL A 480 0.65 7.94 -17.90
N GLN A 481 1.42 7.91 -16.82
CA GLN A 481 2.12 6.71 -16.36
C GLN A 481 1.12 5.75 -15.69
N LEU A 482 1.05 4.51 -16.16
CA LEU A 482 0.31 3.43 -15.49
C LEU A 482 1.23 2.70 -14.50
N ASN A 483 0.63 2.04 -13.51
CA ASN A 483 1.35 1.20 -12.56
C ASN A 483 2.14 0.10 -13.28
N GLY A 484 3.28 -0.27 -12.71
CA GLY A 484 4.10 -1.37 -13.19
C GLY A 484 3.34 -2.70 -13.19
N ALA A 485 3.59 -3.51 -14.22
CA ALA A 485 3.05 -4.87 -14.30
C ALA A 485 4.04 -5.81 -14.98
N ALA A 486 3.95 -7.10 -14.64
CA ALA A 486 4.48 -8.19 -15.47
C ALA A 486 3.31 -9.09 -15.89
N GLN A 487 2.98 -9.05 -17.17
CA GLN A 487 1.82 -9.77 -17.72
C GLN A 487 2.17 -10.39 -19.06
N ALA A 488 1.79 -11.65 -19.22
CA ALA A 488 1.75 -12.34 -20.49
C ALA A 488 0.34 -12.37 -21.08
N PHE A 489 0.21 -11.82 -22.29
CA PHE A 489 -1.00 -11.86 -23.10
C PHE A 489 -0.89 -13.02 -24.11
N PRO A 490 -1.80 -14.00 -24.07
CA PRO A 490 -1.72 -15.16 -24.94
C PRO A 490 -2.25 -14.87 -26.37
N PRO A 491 -1.87 -15.68 -27.38
CA PRO A 491 -2.47 -15.60 -28.70
C PRO A 491 -3.99 -15.75 -28.65
N GLY A 492 -4.70 -15.02 -29.49
CA GLY A 492 -6.17 -14.99 -29.52
C GLY A 492 -6.80 -13.88 -28.66
N HIS A 493 -6.04 -13.32 -27.70
CA HIS A 493 -6.49 -12.21 -26.87
C HIS A 493 -6.28 -10.86 -27.57
N ARG A 494 -6.77 -9.78 -26.93
CA ARG A 494 -6.46 -8.38 -27.29
C ARG A 494 -5.94 -7.63 -26.09
N ILE A 495 -5.08 -6.64 -26.35
CA ILE A 495 -4.74 -5.61 -25.37
C ILE A 495 -5.76 -4.49 -25.54
N ARG A 496 -6.42 -4.10 -24.46
CA ARG A 496 -7.38 -2.99 -24.44
C ARG A 496 -6.84 -1.85 -23.59
N VAL A 497 -7.01 -0.63 -24.07
CA VAL A 497 -6.86 0.58 -23.28
C VAL A 497 -8.20 1.32 -23.20
N SER A 498 -8.65 1.60 -21.99
CA SER A 498 -9.90 2.32 -21.72
C SER A 498 -9.61 3.63 -21.00
N LEU A 499 -10.15 4.74 -21.50
CA LEU A 499 -10.02 6.09 -20.93
C LEU A 499 -11.34 6.51 -20.28
N SER A 500 -11.27 7.13 -19.10
CA SER A 500 -12.43 7.67 -18.38
C SER A 500 -12.13 9.05 -17.80
N THR A 501 -13.16 9.89 -17.64
CA THR A 501 -13.05 11.23 -17.00
C THR A 501 -13.47 11.24 -15.53
N SER A 502 -13.84 10.08 -15.00
CA SER A 502 -14.11 9.80 -13.59
C SER A 502 -13.60 8.38 -13.27
N TYR A 503 -13.26 8.13 -12.01
CA TYR A 503 -13.00 6.76 -11.54
C TYR A 503 -13.43 6.56 -10.09
N TRP A 504 -14.67 6.96 -9.81
CA TRP A 504 -15.26 6.93 -8.48
C TRP A 504 -15.84 5.53 -8.16
N PRO A 505 -15.61 4.96 -6.96
CA PRO A 505 -15.02 5.60 -5.78
C PRO A 505 -13.51 5.39 -5.60
N LEU A 506 -12.75 4.87 -6.56
CA LEU A 506 -11.30 4.72 -6.37
C LEU A 506 -10.61 6.08 -6.21
N ALA A 507 -10.95 7.05 -7.06
CA ALA A 507 -10.48 8.43 -6.99
C ALA A 507 -11.64 9.42 -6.88
N TRP A 508 -11.44 10.49 -6.10
CA TRP A 508 -12.38 11.59 -5.99
C TRP A 508 -12.52 12.28 -7.35
N PRO A 509 -13.75 12.50 -7.86
CA PRO A 509 -13.92 13.10 -9.18
C PRO A 509 -13.65 14.61 -9.16
N PRO A 510 -13.43 15.23 -10.34
CA PRO A 510 -13.36 16.68 -10.49
C PRO A 510 -14.61 17.39 -9.95
N PRO A 511 -14.57 18.72 -9.75
CA PRO A 511 -15.71 19.48 -9.24
C PRO A 511 -16.99 19.42 -10.10
N GLU A 512 -16.84 19.24 -11.42
CA GLU A 512 -17.91 19.25 -12.40
C GLU A 512 -17.72 18.14 -13.46
N PRO A 513 -18.81 17.67 -14.11
CA PRO A 513 -18.72 16.81 -15.27
C PRO A 513 -17.82 17.43 -16.34
N THR A 514 -16.82 16.67 -16.77
CA THR A 514 -15.82 17.13 -17.74
C THR A 514 -15.79 16.24 -18.97
N GLN A 515 -15.87 16.88 -20.13
CA GLN A 515 -15.70 16.24 -21.43
C GLN A 515 -14.24 16.38 -21.87
N LEU A 516 -13.63 15.27 -22.22
CA LEU A 516 -12.35 15.25 -22.92
C LEU A 516 -12.57 15.03 -24.42
N THR A 517 -11.86 15.81 -25.23
CA THR A 517 -11.63 15.53 -26.65
C THR A 517 -10.26 14.89 -26.79
N VAL A 518 -10.20 13.65 -27.27
CA VAL A 518 -8.97 12.89 -27.54
C VAL A 518 -8.65 12.98 -29.02
N PHE A 519 -7.42 13.38 -29.35
CA PHE A 519 -6.94 13.50 -30.72
C PHE A 519 -6.18 12.22 -31.11
N THR A 520 -6.83 11.32 -31.86
CA THR A 520 -6.17 10.11 -32.37
C THR A 520 -5.14 10.48 -33.44
N GLY A 521 -4.16 9.61 -33.70
CA GLY A 521 -3.03 9.87 -34.58
C GLY A 521 -1.91 10.72 -33.94
N ALA A 522 -2.23 11.50 -32.91
CA ALA A 522 -1.25 12.21 -32.07
C ALA A 522 -1.16 11.67 -30.63
N SER A 523 -2.01 10.69 -30.30
CA SER A 523 -1.95 9.93 -29.06
C SER A 523 -1.40 8.52 -29.33
N SER A 524 -0.67 7.94 -28.38
CA SER A 524 -0.09 6.60 -28.48
C SER A 524 0.00 5.90 -27.13
N LEU A 525 -0.10 4.57 -27.15
CA LEU A 525 0.20 3.71 -26.01
C LEU A 525 1.63 3.19 -26.13
N GLN A 526 2.50 3.54 -25.19
CA GLN A 526 3.83 2.97 -25.09
C GLN A 526 3.81 1.74 -24.18
N LEU A 527 4.17 0.58 -24.73
CA LEU A 527 4.26 -0.68 -23.98
C LEU A 527 5.71 -1.05 -23.69
N PRO A 528 6.05 -1.47 -22.45
CA PRO A 528 7.36 -1.98 -22.10
C PRO A 528 7.45 -3.48 -22.42
N ILE A 529 7.66 -3.79 -23.70
CA ILE A 529 7.70 -5.17 -24.21
C ILE A 529 8.95 -5.89 -23.69
N ARG A 530 8.76 -7.05 -23.06
CA ARG A 530 9.84 -7.99 -22.75
C ARG A 530 9.79 -9.14 -23.77
N PRO A 531 10.78 -9.31 -24.65
CA PRO A 531 10.74 -10.37 -25.66
C PRO A 531 10.68 -11.76 -25.03
N VAL A 532 9.81 -12.63 -25.56
CA VAL A 532 9.61 -14.02 -25.07
C VAL A 532 10.86 -14.89 -25.21
N GLY A 533 11.75 -14.54 -26.15
CA GLY A 533 13.01 -15.26 -26.37
C GLY A 533 14.11 -14.97 -25.35
N GLU A 534 13.91 -14.00 -24.45
CA GLU A 534 14.86 -13.69 -23.39
C GLU A 534 14.91 -14.84 -22.38
N ALA A 535 16.11 -15.21 -21.96
CA ALA A 535 16.31 -16.35 -21.09
C ALA A 535 15.75 -16.04 -19.69
N ASP A 536 14.75 -16.81 -19.26
CA ASP A 536 14.25 -16.80 -17.88
C ASP A 536 15.14 -17.65 -16.96
N GLU A 537 16.46 -17.73 -17.22
CA GLU A 537 17.39 -18.62 -16.50
C GLU A 537 17.48 -18.23 -15.02
N LEU A 538 16.55 -18.80 -14.26
CA LEU A 538 16.51 -18.80 -12.81
C LEU A 538 16.69 -20.24 -12.32
N PRO A 539 17.29 -20.43 -11.12
CA PRO A 539 17.20 -21.70 -10.44
C PRO A 539 15.73 -22.14 -10.36
N THR A 540 15.43 -23.41 -10.61
CA THR A 540 14.06 -23.94 -10.48
C THR A 540 14.02 -24.95 -9.33
N PRO A 541 13.24 -24.70 -8.26
CA PRO A 541 12.47 -23.48 -8.00
C PRO A 541 13.37 -22.29 -7.63
N ALA A 542 12.96 -21.06 -7.95
CA ALA A 542 13.74 -19.84 -7.68
C ALA A 542 13.82 -19.54 -6.17
N PHE A 543 12.80 -19.96 -5.42
CA PHE A 543 12.70 -19.82 -3.99
C PHE A 543 12.23 -21.13 -3.36
N GLY A 544 12.62 -21.35 -2.10
CA GLY A 544 12.14 -22.49 -1.32
C GLY A 544 10.65 -22.43 -0.98
N GLU A 545 10.15 -23.49 -0.35
CA GLU A 545 8.81 -23.50 0.25
C GLU A 545 8.71 -22.41 1.34
N ALA A 546 7.59 -21.69 1.38
CA ALA A 546 7.33 -20.70 2.43
C ALA A 546 7.40 -21.35 3.83
N GLU A 547 8.24 -20.82 4.71
CA GLU A 547 8.36 -21.24 6.11
C GLU A 547 8.00 -20.11 7.07
N GLY A 548 7.69 -20.48 8.31
CA GLY A 548 7.51 -19.56 9.42
C GLY A 548 7.52 -20.29 10.76
N ALA A 549 7.76 -19.54 11.84
CA ALA A 549 7.55 -20.07 13.18
C ALA A 549 6.06 -20.34 13.45
N GLU A 550 5.77 -21.06 14.53
CA GLU A 550 4.40 -21.33 14.94
C GLU A 550 3.67 -20.02 15.27
N PRO A 551 2.54 -19.72 14.60
CA PRO A 551 1.77 -18.52 14.92
C PRO A 551 1.22 -18.59 16.35
N LEU A 552 1.24 -17.44 17.02
CA LEU A 552 0.60 -17.25 18.32
C LEU A 552 -0.86 -17.72 18.27
N HIS A 553 -1.28 -18.41 19.33
CA HIS A 553 -2.60 -18.99 19.41
C HIS A 553 -3.67 -17.94 19.71
N THR A 554 -4.76 -17.98 18.95
CA THR A 554 -5.94 -17.13 19.13
C THR A 554 -7.19 -17.97 18.95
N SER A 555 -8.26 -17.64 19.68
CA SER A 555 -9.57 -18.27 19.49
C SER A 555 -10.61 -17.27 18.98
N GLN A 556 -11.54 -17.74 18.15
CA GLN A 556 -12.63 -16.91 17.64
C GLN A 556 -13.84 -17.04 18.56
N ILE A 557 -14.22 -15.97 19.25
CA ILE A 557 -15.39 -15.96 20.15
C ILE A 557 -16.67 -15.65 19.37
N ARG A 558 -16.62 -14.61 18.53
CA ARG A 558 -17.69 -14.24 17.59
C ARG A 558 -17.09 -14.18 16.20
N PRO A 559 -17.58 -14.94 15.19
CA PRO A 559 -17.06 -14.83 13.84
C PRO A 559 -17.30 -13.42 13.27
N GLY A 560 -16.37 -12.98 12.43
CA GLY A 560 -16.52 -11.77 11.64
C GLY A 560 -17.44 -11.94 10.43
N GLU A 561 -17.65 -10.85 9.71
CA GLU A 561 -18.30 -10.82 8.40
C GLU A 561 -17.49 -9.94 7.44
N GLN A 562 -17.39 -10.37 6.19
CA GLN A 562 -16.82 -9.60 5.10
C GLN A 562 -17.82 -9.54 3.96
N ARG A 563 -18.12 -8.32 3.50
CA ARG A 563 -19.12 -8.12 2.44
C ARG A 563 -18.81 -6.86 1.67
N TRP A 564 -18.91 -6.95 0.35
CA TRP A 564 -18.94 -5.79 -0.52
C TRP A 564 -20.23 -5.84 -1.34
N THR A 565 -20.99 -4.76 -1.33
CA THR A 565 -22.28 -4.67 -2.02
C THR A 565 -22.25 -3.45 -2.93
N VAL A 566 -22.52 -3.67 -4.22
CA VAL A 566 -22.82 -2.60 -5.17
C VAL A 566 -24.34 -2.53 -5.33
N SER A 567 -24.93 -1.35 -5.17
CA SER A 567 -26.38 -1.14 -5.30
C SER A 567 -26.71 0.10 -6.14
N ARG A 568 -27.86 0.08 -6.81
CA ARG A 568 -28.43 1.18 -7.61
C ARG A 568 -29.93 1.25 -7.42
N ASP A 569 -30.42 2.37 -6.91
CA ASP A 569 -31.84 2.72 -6.90
C ASP A 569 -32.17 3.47 -8.20
N LEU A 570 -33.05 2.91 -9.02
CA LEU A 570 -33.42 3.49 -10.31
C LEU A 570 -34.56 4.51 -10.22
N VAL A 571 -35.20 4.65 -9.07
CA VAL A 571 -36.22 5.67 -8.82
C VAL A 571 -35.55 6.96 -8.37
N GLU A 572 -34.65 6.87 -7.39
CA GLU A 572 -33.95 8.02 -6.81
C GLU A 572 -32.61 8.31 -7.51
N TYR A 573 -32.16 7.42 -8.39
CA TYR A 573 -30.84 7.46 -9.05
C TYR A 573 -29.64 7.40 -8.09
N GLU A 574 -29.85 7.01 -6.82
CA GLU A 574 -28.77 6.81 -5.85
C GLU A 574 -28.03 5.50 -6.15
N SER A 575 -26.71 5.53 -6.14
CA SER A 575 -25.86 4.35 -6.23
C SER A 575 -24.87 4.33 -5.08
N ALA A 576 -24.48 3.13 -4.64
CA ALA A 576 -23.53 2.98 -3.54
C ALA A 576 -22.65 1.72 -3.66
N LEU A 577 -21.42 1.85 -3.16
CA LEU A 577 -20.55 0.74 -2.76
C LEU A 577 -20.51 0.69 -1.23
N GLU A 578 -20.93 -0.42 -0.65
CA GLU A 578 -20.87 -0.68 0.79
C GLU A 578 -19.88 -1.80 1.10
N VAL A 579 -18.96 -1.57 2.03
CA VAL A 579 -17.92 -2.51 2.44
C VAL A 579 -18.04 -2.76 3.94
N VAL A 580 -18.15 -4.02 4.34
CA VAL A 580 -18.08 -4.46 5.74
C VAL A 580 -16.80 -5.27 5.93
N LYS A 581 -16.00 -4.87 6.92
CA LYS A 581 -14.82 -5.59 7.40
C LYS A 581 -14.96 -5.80 8.92
N ASP A 582 -15.68 -6.84 9.32
CA ASP A 582 -15.81 -7.25 10.73
C ASP A 582 -14.89 -8.45 10.96
N LEU A 583 -13.96 -8.34 11.91
CA LEU A 583 -13.12 -9.47 12.35
C LEU A 583 -13.75 -10.22 13.53
N GLY A 584 -14.93 -9.79 13.97
CA GLY A 584 -15.66 -10.39 15.06
C GLY A 584 -15.03 -10.05 16.41
N VAL A 585 -15.01 -11.03 17.32
CA VAL A 585 -14.29 -10.96 18.59
C VAL A 585 -13.25 -12.08 18.60
N VAL A 586 -11.98 -11.70 18.72
CA VAL A 586 -10.84 -12.60 18.81
C VAL A 586 -10.31 -12.57 20.23
N HIS A 587 -10.10 -13.74 20.82
CA HIS A 587 -9.50 -13.88 22.14
C HIS A 587 -8.06 -14.36 22.03
N PHE A 588 -7.17 -13.72 22.78
CA PHE A 588 -5.75 -14.04 22.94
C PHE A 588 -5.56 -14.71 24.30
N PRO A 589 -5.53 -16.06 24.37
CA PRO A 589 -5.56 -16.77 25.65
C PRO A 589 -4.35 -16.50 26.55
N ASP A 590 -3.16 -16.29 25.96
CA ASP A 590 -1.91 -16.08 26.70
C ASP A 590 -1.90 -14.80 27.56
N ILE A 591 -2.73 -13.82 27.20
CA ILE A 591 -2.86 -12.53 27.88
C ILE A 591 -4.29 -12.24 28.34
N ASP A 592 -5.17 -13.24 28.17
CA ASP A 592 -6.61 -13.21 28.40
C ASP A 592 -7.31 -11.96 27.84
N LEU A 593 -7.01 -11.58 26.60
CA LEU A 593 -7.52 -10.35 25.99
C LEU A 593 -8.51 -10.66 24.86
N GLU A 594 -9.71 -10.13 24.96
CA GLU A 594 -10.67 -10.07 23.85
C GLU A 594 -10.51 -8.77 23.06
N VAL A 595 -10.47 -8.88 21.74
CA VAL A 595 -10.33 -7.76 20.81
C VAL A 595 -11.47 -7.77 19.78
N THR A 596 -12.18 -6.65 19.69
CA THR A 596 -13.24 -6.40 18.70
C THR A 596 -12.73 -5.41 17.66
N ARG A 597 -12.95 -5.71 16.38
CA ARG A 597 -12.66 -4.81 15.26
C ARG A 597 -13.71 -4.92 14.18
N ARG A 598 -14.35 -3.81 13.87
CA ARG A 598 -15.31 -3.71 12.77
C ARG A 598 -15.15 -2.38 12.06
N ALA A 599 -15.11 -2.43 10.74
CA ALA A 599 -15.21 -1.27 9.88
C ALA A 599 -16.41 -1.41 8.93
N TYR A 600 -17.10 -0.32 8.70
CA TYR A 600 -18.12 -0.16 7.66
C TYR A 600 -17.75 1.05 6.81
N GLU A 601 -17.68 0.88 5.50
CA GLU A 601 -17.42 1.94 4.53
C GLU A 601 -18.60 2.03 3.57
N ARG A 602 -19.04 3.24 3.22
CA ARG A 602 -20.06 3.50 2.21
C ARG A 602 -19.64 4.66 1.34
N TYR A 603 -19.56 4.42 0.04
CA TYR A 603 -19.31 5.41 -0.99
C TYR A 603 -20.56 5.55 -1.85
N ARG A 604 -21.14 6.76 -1.96
CA ARG A 604 -22.41 6.99 -2.66
C ARG A 604 -22.39 8.23 -3.55
N TRP A 605 -23.32 8.28 -4.49
CA TRP A 605 -23.60 9.42 -5.38
C TRP A 605 -25.01 9.27 -6.00
N VAL A 606 -25.49 10.31 -6.67
CA VAL A 606 -26.82 10.37 -7.31
C VAL A 606 -26.65 10.77 -8.79
N GLY A 607 -27.02 9.87 -9.70
CA GLY A 607 -26.94 10.11 -11.14
C GLY A 607 -25.58 10.67 -11.59
N ASP A 608 -25.60 11.80 -12.28
CA ASP A 608 -24.41 12.57 -12.69
C ASP A 608 -24.23 13.87 -11.86
N ASP A 609 -24.73 13.91 -10.63
CA ASP A 609 -24.48 15.03 -9.71
C ASP A 609 -23.12 14.86 -9.01
N PHE A 610 -22.09 15.54 -9.54
CA PHE A 610 -20.72 15.50 -8.99
C PHE A 610 -20.60 16.11 -7.58
N GLN A 611 -21.60 16.85 -7.10
CA GLN A 611 -21.64 17.36 -5.73
C GLN A 611 -22.31 16.38 -4.74
N SER A 612 -22.87 15.27 -5.24
CA SER A 612 -23.51 14.24 -4.41
C SER A 612 -22.53 13.18 -3.91
N VAL A 613 -21.28 13.17 -4.40
CA VAL A 613 -20.27 12.18 -4.01
C VAL A 613 -19.97 12.27 -2.54
N ARG A 614 -19.97 11.11 -1.88
CA ARG A 614 -19.80 11.03 -0.43
C ARG A 614 -19.22 9.70 -0.01
N GLY A 615 -18.15 9.77 0.78
CA GLY A 615 -17.57 8.65 1.50
C GLY A 615 -17.91 8.74 2.99
N GLU A 616 -18.28 7.61 3.59
CA GLU A 616 -18.60 7.50 5.00
C GLU A 616 -17.96 6.23 5.57
N ILE A 617 -17.21 6.35 6.66
CA ILE A 617 -16.51 5.24 7.29
C ILE A 617 -16.78 5.27 8.78
N GLU A 618 -17.20 4.13 9.32
CA GLU A 618 -17.40 3.89 10.74
C GLU A 618 -16.48 2.75 11.20
N TRP A 619 -15.85 2.94 12.36
CA TRP A 619 -15.04 1.94 13.02
C TRP A 619 -15.53 1.70 14.43
N GLU A 620 -15.49 0.44 14.85
CA GLU A 620 -15.62 0.00 16.23
C GLU A 620 -14.35 -0.75 16.63
N MET A 621 -13.69 -0.27 17.69
CA MET A 621 -12.56 -0.94 18.34
C MET A 621 -12.95 -1.28 19.78
N GLY A 622 -12.64 -2.49 20.22
CA GLY A 622 -12.95 -2.91 21.59
C GLY A 622 -11.86 -3.80 22.19
N PHE A 623 -11.64 -3.65 23.49
CA PHE A 623 -10.70 -4.44 24.28
C PHE A 623 -11.38 -4.82 25.60
N ALA A 624 -11.28 -6.09 26.01
CA ALA A 624 -11.86 -6.56 27.26
C ALA A 624 -11.04 -7.67 27.93
N ARG A 625 -10.95 -7.61 29.27
CA ARG A 625 -10.34 -8.63 30.15
C ARG A 625 -10.80 -8.40 31.59
N ASP A 626 -11.19 -9.46 32.32
CA ASP A 626 -11.42 -9.44 33.78
C ASP A 626 -12.22 -8.22 34.32
N GLY A 627 -13.34 -7.87 33.67
CA GLY A 627 -14.19 -6.76 34.09
C GLY A 627 -13.67 -5.37 33.71
N TRP A 628 -12.49 -5.27 33.07
CA TRP A 628 -12.08 -4.11 32.29
C TRP A 628 -12.58 -4.24 30.86
N ARG A 629 -13.26 -3.19 30.37
CA ARG A 629 -13.71 -3.10 28.99
C ARG A 629 -13.62 -1.67 28.50
N THR A 630 -13.03 -1.51 27.33
CA THR A 630 -12.99 -0.24 26.60
C THR A 630 -13.52 -0.41 25.19
N GLN A 631 -14.18 0.62 24.67
CA GLN A 631 -14.65 0.66 23.30
C GLN A 631 -14.49 2.06 22.74
N THR A 632 -14.09 2.17 21.48
CA THR A 632 -14.18 3.42 20.72
C THR A 632 -14.99 3.21 19.45
N ILE A 633 -15.83 4.19 19.15
CA ILE A 633 -16.60 4.26 17.92
C ILE A 633 -16.20 5.55 17.24
N THR A 634 -15.65 5.45 16.03
CA THR A 634 -15.27 6.62 15.23
C THR A 634 -16.04 6.63 13.93
N ARG A 635 -16.50 7.80 13.50
CA ARG A 635 -17.16 7.98 12.22
C ARG A 635 -16.49 9.13 11.48
N THR A 636 -16.16 8.95 10.21
CA THR A 636 -15.62 9.98 9.33
C THR A 636 -16.46 10.04 8.07
N VAL A 637 -16.89 11.24 7.71
CA VAL A 637 -17.66 11.49 6.50
C VAL A 637 -16.98 12.61 5.72
N LEU A 638 -16.72 12.33 4.45
CA LEU A 638 -16.20 13.29 3.49
C LEU A 638 -17.19 13.39 2.33
N ASP A 639 -17.58 14.61 2.00
CA ASP A 639 -18.25 14.93 0.75
C ASP A 639 -17.68 16.23 0.18
N SER A 640 -18.12 16.64 -1.02
CA SER A 640 -17.56 17.81 -1.67
C SER A 640 -18.61 18.60 -2.45
N THR A 641 -18.45 19.92 -2.46
CA THR A 641 -19.09 20.82 -3.42
C THR A 641 -18.14 21.10 -4.59
N THR A 642 -18.49 22.06 -5.44
CA THR A 642 -17.59 22.54 -6.49
C THR A 642 -16.35 23.26 -5.94
N THR A 643 -16.38 23.79 -4.72
CA THR A 643 -15.32 24.66 -4.17
C THR A 643 -14.69 24.16 -2.88
N GLU A 644 -15.28 23.19 -2.20
CA GLU A 644 -14.81 22.71 -0.90
C GLU A 644 -15.06 21.22 -0.69
N PHE A 645 -14.16 20.60 0.08
CA PHE A 645 -14.41 19.36 0.80
C PHE A 645 -15.07 19.69 2.14
N ARG A 646 -16.10 18.93 2.50
CA ARG A 646 -16.78 19.01 3.80
C ARG A 646 -16.52 17.74 4.57
N LEU A 647 -15.85 17.90 5.70
CA LEU A 647 -15.42 16.82 6.58
C LEU A 647 -16.21 16.89 7.88
N HIS A 648 -16.89 15.80 8.21
CA HIS A 648 -17.53 15.59 9.50
C HIS A 648 -16.98 14.33 10.14
N ALA A 649 -16.42 14.45 11.34
CA ALA A 649 -15.92 13.32 12.09
C ALA A 649 -16.45 13.29 13.52
N GLN A 650 -16.57 12.09 14.09
CA GLN A 650 -17.06 11.84 15.44
C GLN A 650 -16.20 10.76 16.10
N LEU A 651 -15.95 10.89 17.40
CA LEU A 651 -15.31 9.88 18.23
C LEU A 651 -16.07 9.81 19.55
N ASP A 652 -16.57 8.62 19.90
CA ASP A 652 -17.12 8.30 21.22
C ASP A 652 -16.28 7.19 21.85
N ALA A 653 -15.88 7.38 23.10
CA ALA A 653 -15.11 6.40 23.87
C ALA A 653 -15.85 5.96 25.13
N TYR A 654 -15.80 4.67 25.44
CA TYR A 654 -16.55 4.06 26.54
C TYR A 654 -15.64 3.22 27.42
N GLU A 655 -15.76 3.39 28.74
CA GLU A 655 -15.18 2.52 29.76
C GLU A 655 -16.31 1.79 30.48
N ASN A 656 -16.32 0.45 30.46
CA ASN A 656 -17.32 -0.39 31.12
C ASN A 656 -18.77 0.00 30.79
N GLY A 657 -19.01 0.39 29.53
CA GLY A 657 -20.32 0.80 29.02
C GLY A 657 -20.72 2.25 29.35
N GLN A 658 -19.90 3.00 30.09
CA GLN A 658 -20.10 4.42 30.34
C GLN A 658 -19.28 5.24 29.36
N ARG A 659 -19.90 6.23 28.71
CA ARG A 659 -19.17 7.13 27.80
C ARG A 659 -18.26 8.07 28.59
N VAL A 660 -16.96 8.02 28.31
CA VAL A 660 -15.91 8.80 28.99
C VAL A 660 -15.34 9.92 28.14
N SER A 661 -15.49 9.86 26.81
CA SER A 661 -15.11 10.95 25.89
C SER A 661 -16.07 10.99 24.69
N SER A 662 -16.26 12.19 24.15
CA SER A 662 -17.04 12.44 22.93
C SER A 662 -16.49 13.68 22.24
N GLN A 663 -16.13 13.56 20.97
CA GLN A 663 -15.57 14.65 20.16
C GLN A 663 -16.24 14.68 18.79
N ASN A 664 -16.40 15.89 18.25
CA ASN A 664 -16.99 16.11 16.93
C ASN A 664 -16.19 17.18 16.20
N TRP A 665 -15.95 16.95 14.91
CA TRP A 665 -15.25 17.88 14.02
C TRP A 665 -16.15 18.18 12.83
N LEU A 666 -16.26 19.47 12.50
CA LEU A 666 -16.86 19.94 11.27
C LEU A 666 -15.85 20.89 10.61
N ARG A 667 -15.46 20.59 9.37
CA ARG A 667 -14.46 21.35 8.62
C ARG A 667 -14.92 21.54 7.18
N GLU A 668 -14.63 22.72 6.66
CA GLU A 668 -14.71 23.07 5.25
C GLU A 668 -13.29 23.37 4.80
N ILE A 669 -12.85 22.70 3.74
CA ILE A 669 -11.49 22.77 3.21
C ILE A 669 -11.61 23.12 1.73
N PRO A 670 -11.09 24.28 1.28
CA PRO A 670 -11.16 24.65 -0.13
C PRO A 670 -10.54 23.57 -1.03
N ARG A 671 -11.19 23.30 -2.17
CA ARG A 671 -10.59 22.50 -3.23
C ARG A 671 -9.51 23.32 -3.92
N ASP A 672 -8.40 22.69 -4.21
CA ASP A 672 -7.23 23.30 -4.81
C ASP A 672 -6.76 22.43 -5.98
N HIS A 673 -7.34 22.69 -7.16
CA HIS A 673 -7.09 21.96 -8.41
C HIS A 673 -7.42 20.46 -8.41
N VAL A 674 -8.10 19.93 -7.39
CA VAL A 674 -8.56 18.54 -7.25
C VAL A 674 -10.06 18.45 -7.43
#